data_AF-A0A357TEV1-F1
#
_entry.id   AF-A0A357TEV1-F1
#
_cell.length_a   1.000
_cell.length_b   1.000
_cell.length_c   1.000
_cell.angle_alpha   90.00
_cell.angle_beta   90.00
_cell.angle_gamma   90.00
#
_symmetry.space_group_name_H-M   'P 1'
#
loop_
_entity.id
_entity.type
_entity.pdbx_description
1 polymer ?
#
loop_
_entity_poly.entity_id
_entity_poly.type
_entity_poly.pdbx_seq_one_letter_code
_entity_poly.pdbx_strand_id
1 'polypeptide(L)'
;WQEGTGSPLPDLAKRNQRLGQAAQFISELGQKNGHLVIDLNSQLISPSNEQITENGVQLNDLGYRRLAKLVMRQLGLLDTANSQVTLNPERIVTTRGGVHTSNLVTTKRGIRFDLRSDRLPCNFLDANRSVRIPDASSAHRLRVDGVDVLETEAKRWAIGQAILHGPEFDAAEKLRAEIFQKNLEHRRRLRPLNRTYIFLFRAYEMGHLAYEMEDFDRLVSAAEERIARLLTPRSHRYSIERIDQWQPVHNDPEHEVPRHIPDPDTADELASMTVADGFALNLFASSPILTNPINLNWDTQGRAWVSMSSTYPHIKPGTEPNDRIVILEDADGDGVAEKWTVFAEGLLVPHSVMPVQGGAYVCSATEFLFLADTDGDDREDERRVVFSGFGNADVHHMIHALRWAPWGELYFNQSIYINSFIDTRWGKRRLNGSGLWRFRPETERLEVFARGTVNPWGHAIDRWGQSFITDGAGGQGPHFTFPGAAFRGAVGAPRTLPGLVPGKPNGTGCEALSGRHFPEEWRGGIVENDFRANRTVRYRITDKGSGFAAQEVETLVRSTRKTYRPVDLKVGPDGALYIVDWYNAIIDHGEVDFHHPLRDKAHGRIWRLIAKDRPLVERPHIHGAPVDTLLDHLKSPEDYTRTQAKRELATRPHAEVLPKLKTWVDGLSVVDPDFEHHRLEALWLHGTLDTPNETLLRAVLNSSEPRARASAVRMLFHWRDRVGKPFELYAKATEDENPRVRLEAVNTLRETGSLPAANIAMRALRHDGDSWLDYATWLTARELRDDWLPALRSGQPVFDGETGP
;
A
#
# COMPACT_ATOMS: atom_id res chain seq x y z
N TRP A 1 29.90 1.17 -0.71
CA TRP A 1 29.13 1.78 -1.80
C TRP A 1 27.66 1.60 -1.47
N GLN A 2 26.83 2.63 -1.64
CA GLN A 2 25.39 2.54 -1.47
C GLN A 2 24.78 2.70 -2.86
N GLU A 3 23.87 1.81 -3.24
CA GLU A 3 23.15 1.93 -4.51
C GLU A 3 22.31 3.21 -4.49
N GLY A 4 22.28 3.92 -5.61
CA GLY A 4 21.45 5.11 -5.79
C GLY A 4 19.98 4.74 -5.96
N THR A 5 19.35 4.16 -4.94
CA THR A 5 17.94 3.72 -4.97
C THR A 5 16.94 4.88 -5.00
N GLY A 6 17.41 6.13 -5.15
CA GLY A 6 16.58 7.34 -5.15
C GLY A 6 16.01 7.74 -3.78
N SER A 7 16.09 6.88 -2.76
CA SER A 7 15.61 7.17 -1.41
C SER A 7 16.74 7.23 -0.37
N PRO A 8 16.64 8.06 0.68
CA PRO A 8 17.57 8.05 1.79
C PRO A 8 17.63 6.68 2.49
N LEU A 9 18.83 6.11 2.60
CA LEU A 9 19.10 4.88 3.37
C LEU A 9 19.58 5.24 4.78
N PRO A 10 19.31 4.40 5.81
CA PRO A 10 19.95 4.57 7.12
C PRO A 10 21.48 4.48 7.00
N ASP A 11 22.23 5.10 7.92
CA ASP A 11 23.69 4.94 7.94
C ASP A 11 24.07 3.49 8.25
N LEU A 12 24.64 2.82 7.25
CA LEU A 12 25.09 1.43 7.33
C LEU A 12 26.61 1.29 7.47
N ALA A 13 27.38 2.38 7.60
CA ALA A 13 28.84 2.35 7.56
C ALA A 13 29.42 1.40 8.62
N LYS A 14 28.99 1.54 9.88
CA LYS A 14 29.43 0.67 10.99
C LYS A 14 29.03 -0.79 10.78
N ARG A 15 27.87 -1.03 10.17
CA ARG A 15 27.39 -2.38 9.88
C ARG A 15 28.22 -3.03 8.76
N ASN A 16 28.47 -2.30 7.69
CA ASN A 16 29.28 -2.76 6.56
C ASN A 16 30.74 -3.00 6.94
N GLN A 17 31.32 -2.15 7.79
CA GLN A 17 32.67 -2.36 8.33
C GLN A 17 32.78 -3.70 9.07
N ARG A 18 31.82 -3.98 9.96
CA ARG A 18 31.77 -5.23 10.72
C ARG A 18 31.59 -6.44 9.79
N LEU A 19 30.76 -6.31 8.76
CA LEU A 19 30.54 -7.37 7.76
C LEU A 19 31.83 -7.67 6.98
N GLY A 20 32.55 -6.63 6.54
CA GLY A 20 33.82 -6.79 5.83
C GLY A 20 34.89 -7.48 6.67
N GLN A 21 35.04 -7.08 7.94
CA GLN A 21 35.97 -7.72 8.88
C GLN A 21 35.64 -9.21 9.07
N ALA A 22 34.36 -9.55 9.20
CA ALA A 22 33.93 -10.94 9.31
C ALA A 22 34.22 -11.74 8.03
N ALA A 23 33.94 -11.17 6.85
CA ALA A 23 34.18 -11.81 5.56
C ALA A 23 35.69 -12.08 5.32
N GLN A 24 36.55 -11.12 5.66
CA GLN A 24 37.99 -11.27 5.54
C GLN A 24 38.51 -12.39 6.47
N PHE A 25 38.11 -12.38 7.74
CA PHE A 25 38.50 -13.42 8.68
C PHE A 25 38.11 -14.82 8.21
N ILE A 26 36.87 -14.99 7.71
CA ILE A 26 36.39 -16.25 7.16
C ILE A 26 37.25 -16.69 5.95
N SER A 27 37.62 -15.73 5.10
CA SER A 27 38.42 -16.01 3.90
C SER A 27 39.84 -16.47 4.25
N GLU A 28 40.51 -15.76 5.15
CA GLU A 28 41.85 -16.13 5.64
C GLU A 28 41.84 -17.51 6.30
N LEU A 29 40.81 -17.79 7.11
CA LEU A 29 40.66 -19.09 7.75
C LEU A 29 40.41 -20.22 6.75
N GLY A 30 39.56 -19.98 5.74
CA GLY A 30 39.30 -20.96 4.69
C GLY A 30 40.55 -21.31 3.89
N GLN A 31 41.33 -20.29 3.50
CA GLN A 31 42.62 -20.48 2.82
C GLN A 31 43.63 -21.22 3.68
N LYS A 32 43.77 -20.85 4.96
CA LYS A 32 44.67 -21.52 5.91
C LYS A 32 44.37 -23.02 6.05
N ASN A 33 43.10 -23.40 5.92
CA ASN A 33 42.65 -24.80 6.01
C ASN A 33 42.54 -25.51 4.65
N GLY A 34 42.98 -24.87 3.55
CA GLY A 34 42.95 -25.49 2.22
C GLY A 34 41.56 -25.63 1.60
N HIS A 35 40.59 -24.83 2.02
CA HIS A 35 39.24 -24.82 1.46
C HIS A 35 39.10 -23.81 0.31
N LEU A 36 38.25 -24.13 -0.67
CA LEU A 36 37.81 -23.17 -1.67
C LEU A 36 36.97 -22.08 -0.99
N VAL A 37 37.39 -20.82 -1.12
CA VAL A 37 36.67 -19.66 -0.59
C VAL A 37 36.10 -18.85 -1.75
N ILE A 38 34.80 -18.61 -1.71
CA ILE A 38 34.10 -17.72 -2.65
C ILE A 38 33.80 -16.41 -1.95
N ASP A 39 34.56 -15.36 -2.27
CA ASP A 39 34.37 -14.04 -1.69
C ASP A 39 33.21 -13.30 -2.38
N LEU A 40 32.00 -13.47 -1.83
CA LEU A 40 30.80 -12.77 -2.27
C LEU A 40 30.79 -11.31 -1.81
N ASN A 41 31.50 -10.96 -0.74
CA ASN A 41 31.50 -9.61 -0.20
C ASN A 41 32.24 -8.65 -1.13
N SER A 42 33.43 -8.99 -1.63
CA SER A 42 34.12 -8.12 -2.60
C SER A 42 33.57 -8.22 -4.03
N GLN A 43 33.17 -9.42 -4.46
CA GLN A 43 32.81 -9.66 -5.87
C GLN A 43 31.39 -9.23 -6.22
N LEU A 44 30.46 -9.24 -5.26
CA LEU A 44 29.09 -8.77 -5.49
C LEU A 44 28.99 -7.24 -5.43
N ILE A 45 29.90 -6.57 -4.69
CA ILE A 45 29.93 -5.11 -4.48
C ILE A 45 30.71 -4.36 -5.59
N SER A 46 31.04 -5.02 -6.70
CA SER A 46 31.78 -4.36 -7.80
C SER A 46 30.94 -3.21 -8.40
N PRO A 47 31.49 -1.98 -8.51
CA PRO A 47 30.75 -0.80 -8.95
C PRO A 47 30.16 -1.07 -10.33
N SER A 48 28.84 -1.21 -10.35
CA SER A 48 28.02 -1.39 -11.54
C SER A 48 26.96 -0.30 -11.51
N ASN A 49 26.53 0.15 -12.69
CA ASN A 49 25.37 1.03 -12.80
C ASN A 49 24.04 0.27 -12.58
N GLU A 50 24.09 -1.07 -12.42
CA GLU A 50 22.92 -1.91 -12.19
C GLU A 50 22.60 -2.03 -10.69
N GLN A 51 21.36 -1.73 -10.33
CA GLN A 51 20.83 -1.91 -8.98
C GLN A 51 20.57 -3.39 -8.70
N ILE A 52 21.32 -4.00 -7.79
CA ILE A 52 21.20 -5.42 -7.42
C ILE A 52 20.47 -5.65 -6.11
N THR A 53 19.96 -4.59 -5.47
CA THR A 53 19.13 -4.68 -4.27
C THR A 53 17.77 -4.02 -4.47
N GLU A 54 16.73 -4.52 -3.80
CA GLU A 54 15.39 -3.92 -3.84
C GLU A 54 15.37 -2.58 -3.08
N ASN A 55 16.13 -2.49 -1.98
CA ASN A 55 16.02 -1.40 -1.02
C ASN A 55 17.36 -0.99 -0.40
N GLY A 56 18.47 -1.26 -1.08
CA GLY A 56 19.83 -1.02 -0.57
C GLY A 56 20.36 -2.10 0.37
N VAL A 57 19.56 -3.13 0.72
CA VAL A 57 19.94 -4.18 1.69
C VAL A 57 19.62 -5.58 1.19
N GLN A 58 18.39 -5.84 0.73
CA GLN A 58 17.97 -7.15 0.25
C GLN A 58 18.29 -7.28 -1.23
N LEU A 59 18.98 -8.36 -1.64
CA LEU A 59 19.21 -8.62 -3.05
C LEU A 59 17.85 -8.74 -3.75
N ASN A 60 17.72 -8.04 -4.87
CA ASN A 60 16.60 -8.28 -5.78
C ASN A 60 16.89 -9.55 -6.60
N ASP A 61 15.96 -9.91 -7.48
CA ASP A 61 16.12 -11.02 -8.42
C ASP A 61 17.44 -10.95 -9.20
N LEU A 62 17.82 -9.77 -9.69
CA LEU A 62 19.07 -9.58 -10.41
C LEU A 62 20.29 -9.85 -9.50
N GLY A 63 20.26 -9.37 -8.26
CA GLY A 63 21.30 -9.60 -7.27
C GLY A 63 21.48 -11.08 -6.92
N TYR A 64 20.38 -11.80 -6.72
CA TYR A 64 20.44 -13.25 -6.48
C TYR A 64 20.94 -14.02 -7.71
N ARG A 65 20.54 -13.63 -8.93
CA ARG A 65 21.05 -14.22 -10.17
C ARG A 65 22.55 -13.93 -10.37
N ARG A 66 23.00 -12.72 -10.05
CA ARG A 66 24.42 -12.33 -10.10
C ARG A 66 25.25 -13.14 -9.10
N LEU A 67 24.75 -13.27 -7.87
CA LEU A 67 25.36 -14.10 -6.83
C LEU A 67 25.45 -15.57 -7.29
N ALA A 68 24.37 -16.12 -7.84
CA ALA A 68 24.37 -17.48 -8.37
C ALA A 68 25.39 -17.67 -9.51
N LYS A 69 25.41 -16.76 -10.50
CA LYS A 69 26.38 -16.78 -11.61
C LYS A 69 27.83 -16.72 -11.11
N LEU A 70 28.12 -15.90 -10.09
CA LEU A 70 29.45 -15.81 -9.47
C LEU A 70 29.87 -17.12 -8.82
N VAL A 71 28.99 -17.72 -8.01
CA VAL A 71 29.25 -19.01 -7.36
C VAL A 71 29.49 -20.10 -8.40
N MET A 72 28.64 -20.20 -9.41
CA MET A 72 28.77 -21.18 -10.49
C MET A 72 30.08 -21.05 -11.26
N ARG A 73 30.51 -19.81 -11.55
CA ARG A 73 31.80 -19.55 -12.22
C ARG A 73 32.97 -20.06 -11.41
N GLN A 74 33.02 -19.73 -10.12
CA GLN A 74 34.12 -20.12 -9.23
C GLN A 74 34.17 -21.64 -8.99
N LEU A 75 33.04 -22.33 -9.19
CA LEU A 75 32.94 -23.78 -9.16
C LEU A 75 33.17 -24.45 -10.53
N GLY A 76 33.40 -23.69 -11.62
CA GLY A 76 33.64 -24.23 -12.96
C GLY A 76 32.40 -24.80 -13.65
N LEU A 77 31.20 -24.32 -13.33
CA LEU A 77 29.92 -24.92 -13.75
C LEU A 77 29.23 -24.24 -14.97
N LEU A 78 29.86 -23.25 -15.62
CA LEU A 78 29.18 -22.42 -16.65
C LEU A 78 29.30 -22.94 -18.10
N ASP A 79 30.37 -23.65 -18.50
CA ASP A 79 30.71 -23.87 -19.93
C ASP A 79 29.88 -24.93 -20.68
N THR A 80 28.98 -25.66 -20.02
CA THR A 80 28.27 -26.81 -20.64
C THR A 80 26.87 -26.48 -21.18
N ALA A 81 26.42 -25.23 -21.03
CA ALA A 81 25.09 -24.59 -21.18
C ALA A 81 24.10 -25.00 -22.31
N ASN A 82 24.55 -25.04 -23.57
CA ASN A 82 23.67 -24.79 -24.73
C ASN A 82 23.23 -26.03 -25.50
N SER A 83 21.94 -26.12 -25.89
CA SER A 83 21.44 -27.18 -26.76
C SER A 83 20.38 -26.73 -27.77
N GLN A 84 20.34 -27.32 -28.96
CA GLN A 84 19.36 -26.96 -30.00
C GLN A 84 18.91 -28.18 -30.80
N VAL A 85 17.62 -28.20 -31.13
CA VAL A 85 17.01 -29.18 -32.04
C VAL A 85 16.39 -28.45 -33.23
N THR A 86 16.78 -28.83 -34.45
CA THR A 86 16.23 -28.25 -35.69
C THR A 86 15.39 -29.30 -36.42
N LEU A 87 14.22 -28.90 -36.90
CA LEU A 87 13.16 -29.75 -37.45
C LEU A 87 12.71 -29.22 -38.81
N ASN A 88 12.43 -30.11 -39.76
CA ASN A 88 11.64 -29.80 -40.96
C ASN A 88 10.22 -30.37 -40.75
N PRO A 89 9.20 -29.91 -41.51
CA PRO A 89 7.80 -30.30 -41.31
C PRO A 89 7.57 -31.81 -41.27
N GLU A 90 8.42 -32.60 -41.93
CA GLU A 90 8.31 -34.06 -41.96
C GLU A 90 9.28 -34.80 -41.02
N ARG A 91 10.41 -34.22 -40.57
CA ARG A 91 11.50 -34.94 -39.84
C ARG A 91 12.39 -34.06 -38.95
N ILE A 92 13.10 -34.67 -38.00
CA ILE A 92 14.22 -34.02 -37.27
C ILE A 92 15.44 -33.90 -38.20
N VAL A 93 16.08 -32.74 -38.23
CA VAL A 93 17.20 -32.43 -39.15
C VAL A 93 18.56 -32.51 -38.46
N THR A 94 18.73 -31.88 -37.28
CA THR A 94 20.00 -31.91 -36.52
C THR A 94 19.80 -31.61 -35.02
N THR A 95 20.67 -32.17 -34.17
CA THR A 95 20.79 -31.84 -32.74
C THR A 95 22.19 -31.30 -32.38
N ARG A 96 22.28 -30.38 -31.41
CA ARG A 96 23.55 -29.88 -30.83
C ARG A 96 23.45 -29.81 -29.30
N GLY A 97 24.56 -30.08 -28.59
CA GLY A 97 24.72 -29.74 -27.18
C GLY A 97 24.17 -30.72 -26.13
N GLY A 98 24.54 -32.01 -26.18
CA GLY A 98 24.16 -32.98 -25.13
C GLY A 98 22.67 -33.31 -25.07
N VAL A 99 22.02 -33.37 -26.24
CA VAL A 99 20.62 -33.78 -26.38
C VAL A 99 20.51 -34.96 -27.34
N HIS A 100 19.70 -35.92 -26.96
CA HIS A 100 19.50 -37.19 -27.65
C HIS A 100 18.03 -37.36 -28.00
N THR A 101 17.73 -37.61 -29.27
CA THR A 101 16.35 -37.80 -29.76
C THR A 101 16.11 -39.22 -30.26
N SER A 102 14.92 -39.76 -30.05
CA SER A 102 14.51 -41.10 -30.51
C SER A 102 13.00 -41.19 -30.82
N ASN A 103 12.54 -42.33 -31.33
CA ASN A 103 11.10 -42.65 -31.53
C ASN A 103 10.28 -41.58 -32.27
N LEU A 104 10.84 -41.03 -33.35
CA LEU A 104 10.18 -40.03 -34.20
C LEU A 104 9.03 -40.65 -35.01
N VAL A 105 7.86 -40.02 -34.98
CA VAL A 105 6.66 -40.40 -35.71
C VAL A 105 5.94 -39.15 -36.23
N THR A 106 5.49 -39.19 -37.49
CA THR A 106 4.63 -38.16 -38.08
C THR A 106 3.18 -38.41 -37.67
N THR A 107 2.47 -37.37 -37.24
CA THR A 107 1.07 -37.40 -36.81
C THR A 107 0.19 -36.63 -37.79
N LYS A 108 -1.13 -36.76 -37.66
CA LYS A 108 -2.11 -36.02 -38.49
C LYS A 108 -1.98 -34.50 -38.40
N ARG A 109 -1.38 -33.97 -37.33
CA ARG A 109 -1.31 -32.52 -37.02
C ARG A 109 0.13 -31.98 -36.91
N GLY A 110 1.15 -32.80 -37.16
CA GLY A 110 2.56 -32.44 -37.01
C GLY A 110 3.43 -33.63 -36.65
N ILE A 111 4.42 -33.49 -35.77
CA ILE A 111 5.38 -34.57 -35.45
C ILE A 111 5.46 -34.85 -33.96
N ARG A 112 5.93 -36.05 -33.61
CA ARG A 112 6.16 -36.47 -32.24
C ARG A 112 7.46 -37.26 -32.11
N PHE A 113 8.27 -36.99 -31.10
CA PHE A 113 9.54 -37.68 -30.83
C PHE A 113 9.87 -37.69 -29.34
N ASP A 114 10.78 -38.55 -28.92
CA ASP A 114 11.34 -38.53 -27.58
C ASP A 114 12.64 -37.74 -27.56
N LEU A 115 12.84 -36.92 -26.53
CA LEU A 115 14.07 -36.16 -26.30
C LEU A 115 14.53 -36.32 -24.85
N ARG A 116 15.81 -36.65 -24.68
CA ARG A 116 16.50 -36.65 -23.39
C ARG A 116 17.70 -35.72 -23.43
N SER A 117 17.85 -34.94 -22.38
CA SER A 117 19.02 -34.07 -22.19
C SER A 117 19.98 -34.65 -21.16
N ASP A 118 21.26 -34.30 -21.25
CA ASP A 118 22.26 -34.78 -20.27
C ASP A 118 22.15 -34.09 -18.90
N ARG A 119 21.37 -33.00 -18.81
CA ARG A 119 21.11 -32.25 -17.58
C ARG A 119 19.77 -31.50 -17.62
N LEU A 120 19.26 -31.17 -16.44
CA LEU A 120 18.07 -30.34 -16.24
C LEU A 120 18.33 -28.88 -16.63
N PRO A 121 17.30 -28.13 -17.07
CA PRO A 121 17.43 -26.73 -17.47
C PRO A 121 17.73 -25.78 -16.29
N CYS A 122 18.32 -24.61 -16.60
CA CYS A 122 18.61 -23.54 -15.63
C CYS A 122 18.20 -22.17 -16.20
N ASN A 123 17.10 -21.60 -15.69
CA ASN A 123 16.33 -20.55 -16.36
C ASN A 123 16.94 -19.14 -16.28
N PHE A 124 17.99 -18.93 -15.48
CA PHE A 124 18.63 -17.62 -15.32
C PHE A 124 20.03 -17.52 -15.95
N LEU A 125 20.50 -18.60 -16.59
CA LEU A 125 21.69 -18.58 -17.43
C LEU A 125 21.31 -18.26 -18.86
N ASP A 126 22.18 -17.56 -19.58
CA ASP A 126 21.96 -17.11 -20.97
C ASP A 126 22.05 -18.27 -21.99
N ALA A 127 21.87 -19.50 -21.52
CA ALA A 127 22.10 -20.71 -22.27
C ALA A 127 20.79 -21.29 -22.84
N ASN A 128 20.46 -20.90 -24.07
CA ASN A 128 19.15 -21.18 -24.67
C ASN A 128 19.04 -22.62 -25.18
N ARG A 129 18.15 -23.42 -24.56
CA ARG A 129 17.57 -24.60 -25.21
C ARG A 129 16.58 -24.11 -26.25
N SER A 130 16.80 -24.43 -27.54
CA SER A 130 15.91 -23.94 -28.59
C SER A 130 15.42 -25.03 -29.56
N VAL A 131 14.21 -24.83 -30.06
CA VAL A 131 13.63 -25.62 -31.14
C VAL A 131 13.40 -24.71 -32.35
N ARG A 132 13.84 -25.17 -33.52
CA ARG A 132 13.74 -24.41 -34.77
C ARG A 132 13.01 -25.22 -35.82
N ILE A 133 12.08 -24.57 -36.54
CA ILE A 133 11.34 -25.15 -37.68
C ILE A 133 11.48 -24.21 -38.89
N PRO A 134 12.54 -24.35 -39.71
CA PRO A 134 12.87 -23.40 -40.78
C PRO A 134 11.75 -23.13 -41.79
N ASP A 135 10.91 -24.13 -42.08
CA ASP A 135 9.88 -24.08 -43.14
C ASP A 135 8.43 -23.94 -42.59
N ALA A 136 8.23 -23.43 -41.38
CA ALA A 136 6.90 -23.32 -40.78
C ALA A 136 5.96 -22.40 -41.61
N SER A 137 4.73 -22.86 -41.89
CA SER A 137 3.71 -22.16 -42.69
C SER A 137 2.41 -21.83 -41.94
N SER A 138 2.25 -22.32 -40.70
CA SER A 138 1.13 -22.02 -39.80
C SER A 138 1.60 -21.89 -38.34
N ALA A 139 0.74 -21.44 -37.43
CA ALA A 139 1.03 -21.50 -36.00
C ALA A 139 1.18 -22.96 -35.55
N HIS A 140 2.18 -23.20 -34.71
CA HIS A 140 2.45 -24.51 -34.12
C HIS A 140 2.57 -24.37 -32.61
N ARG A 141 2.16 -25.43 -31.93
CA ARG A 141 2.29 -25.64 -30.50
C ARG A 141 3.21 -26.80 -30.25
N LEU A 142 4.29 -26.52 -29.55
CA LEU A 142 5.11 -27.54 -28.92
C LEU A 142 4.43 -27.98 -27.64
N ARG A 143 4.21 -29.28 -27.53
CA ARG A 143 3.88 -30.00 -26.31
C ARG A 143 5.05 -30.85 -25.87
N VAL A 144 5.20 -31.00 -24.57
CA VAL A 144 6.13 -31.96 -23.98
C VAL A 144 5.34 -32.76 -22.95
N ASP A 145 5.37 -34.09 -23.08
CA ASP A 145 4.50 -35.03 -22.34
C ASP A 145 3.02 -34.67 -22.37
N GLY A 146 2.56 -34.03 -23.45
CA GLY A 146 1.17 -33.60 -23.61
C GLY A 146 0.82 -32.25 -22.99
N VAL A 147 1.78 -31.58 -22.31
CA VAL A 147 1.63 -30.22 -21.77
C VAL A 147 2.06 -29.20 -22.81
N ASP A 148 1.31 -28.11 -22.98
CA ASP A 148 1.63 -27.02 -23.92
C ASP A 148 2.80 -26.19 -23.40
N VAL A 149 3.89 -26.13 -24.17
CA VAL A 149 5.18 -25.55 -23.77
C VAL A 149 5.57 -24.33 -24.59
N LEU A 150 5.15 -24.24 -25.85
CA LEU A 150 5.42 -23.05 -26.65
C LEU A 150 4.42 -22.98 -27.79
N GLU A 151 3.83 -21.82 -28.00
CA GLU A 151 2.91 -21.57 -29.10
C GLU A 151 3.31 -20.26 -29.78
N THR A 152 3.58 -20.31 -31.08
CA THR A 152 3.91 -19.10 -31.81
C THR A 152 3.63 -19.21 -33.31
N GLU A 153 3.66 -18.06 -33.98
CA GLU A 153 3.43 -17.92 -35.40
C GLU A 153 4.55 -18.54 -36.24
N ALA A 154 4.20 -18.92 -37.46
CA ALA A 154 5.07 -19.56 -38.44
C ALA A 154 6.46 -18.89 -38.57
N LYS A 155 6.51 -17.56 -38.69
CA LYS A 155 7.76 -16.80 -38.89
C LYS A 155 8.74 -16.93 -37.71
N ARG A 156 8.22 -17.05 -36.48
CA ARG A 156 9.05 -17.14 -35.26
C ARG A 156 9.68 -18.51 -35.11
N TRP A 157 8.97 -19.58 -35.49
CA TRP A 157 9.57 -20.92 -35.52
C TRP A 157 10.78 -21.04 -36.48
N ALA A 158 10.77 -20.29 -37.58
CA ALA A 158 11.84 -20.31 -38.59
C ALA A 158 13.20 -19.77 -38.10
N ILE A 159 13.22 -18.88 -37.12
CA ILE A 159 14.44 -18.29 -36.52
C ILE A 159 14.93 -19.04 -35.27
N GLY A 160 14.16 -20.02 -34.79
CA GLY A 160 14.46 -20.79 -33.57
C GLY A 160 13.92 -20.12 -32.31
N GLN A 161 13.24 -20.90 -31.48
CA GLN A 161 12.56 -20.41 -30.28
C GLN A 161 13.10 -21.10 -29.03
N ALA A 162 13.38 -20.31 -27.99
CA ALA A 162 13.81 -20.83 -26.71
C ALA A 162 12.66 -21.55 -26.00
N ILE A 163 12.96 -22.70 -25.40
CA ILE A 163 12.06 -23.37 -24.46
C ILE A 163 12.40 -22.83 -23.07
N LEU A 164 11.42 -22.22 -22.41
CA LEU A 164 11.62 -21.56 -21.11
C LEU A 164 10.84 -22.23 -19.96
N HIS A 165 9.92 -23.15 -20.27
CA HIS A 165 9.09 -23.88 -19.32
C HIS A 165 8.71 -25.28 -19.87
N GLY A 166 7.96 -26.08 -19.11
CA GLY A 166 7.52 -27.44 -19.49
C GLY A 166 8.00 -28.54 -18.52
N PRO A 167 7.68 -29.82 -18.76
CA PRO A 167 7.90 -30.89 -17.78
C PRO A 167 9.34 -31.05 -17.27
N GLU A 168 10.35 -30.78 -18.10
CA GLU A 168 11.76 -30.76 -17.65
C GLU A 168 12.07 -29.57 -16.74
N PHE A 169 11.43 -28.43 -16.97
CA PHE A 169 11.50 -27.24 -16.12
C PHE A 169 10.69 -27.43 -14.84
N ASP A 170 9.53 -28.08 -14.93
CA ASP A 170 8.74 -28.50 -13.76
C ASP A 170 9.49 -29.54 -12.93
N ALA A 171 10.26 -30.43 -13.57
CA ALA A 171 11.14 -31.37 -12.87
C ALA A 171 12.29 -30.63 -12.16
N ALA A 172 12.91 -29.64 -12.83
CA ALA A 172 13.90 -28.76 -12.21
C ALA A 172 13.30 -27.95 -11.05
N GLU A 173 12.06 -27.50 -11.18
CA GLU A 173 11.35 -26.77 -10.15
C GLU A 173 10.93 -27.67 -8.98
N LYS A 174 10.47 -28.90 -9.24
CA LYS A 174 10.23 -29.92 -8.21
C LYS A 174 11.52 -30.26 -7.47
N LEU A 175 12.64 -30.38 -8.18
CA LEU A 175 13.95 -30.55 -7.58
C LEU A 175 14.29 -29.35 -6.67
N ARG A 176 14.10 -28.12 -7.16
CA ARG A 176 14.32 -26.89 -6.38
C ARG A 176 13.43 -26.84 -5.12
N ALA A 177 12.14 -27.16 -5.25
CA ALA A 177 11.18 -27.20 -4.17
C ALA A 177 11.53 -28.26 -3.12
N GLU A 178 11.97 -29.44 -3.55
CA GLU A 178 12.42 -30.50 -2.66
C GLU A 178 13.70 -30.11 -1.91
N ILE A 179 14.67 -29.48 -2.60
CA ILE A 179 15.87 -28.90 -1.96
C ILE A 179 15.47 -27.87 -0.91
N PHE A 180 14.50 -27.01 -1.22
CA PHE A 180 13.99 -26.01 -0.29
C PHE A 180 13.34 -26.66 0.94
N GLN A 181 12.46 -27.64 0.72
CA GLN A 181 11.79 -28.36 1.81
C GLN A 181 12.81 -29.08 2.70
N LYS A 182 13.78 -29.78 2.11
CA LYS A 182 14.87 -30.41 2.85
C LYS A 182 15.62 -29.39 3.72
N ASN A 183 15.99 -28.26 3.14
CA ASN A 183 16.71 -27.21 3.87
C ASN A 183 15.86 -26.63 5.02
N LEU A 184 14.54 -26.56 4.85
CA LEU A 184 13.62 -26.15 5.90
C LEU A 184 13.57 -27.15 7.06
N GLU A 185 13.44 -28.45 6.76
CA GLU A 185 13.46 -29.49 7.81
C GLU A 185 14.81 -29.53 8.52
N HIS A 186 15.90 -29.43 7.77
CA HIS A 186 17.24 -29.32 8.36
C HIS A 186 17.37 -28.09 9.27
N ARG A 187 16.78 -26.95 8.88
CA ARG A 187 16.79 -25.73 9.69
C ARG A 187 15.96 -25.89 10.97
N ARG A 188 14.80 -26.55 10.90
CA ARG A 188 13.95 -26.84 12.07
C ARG A 188 14.68 -27.75 13.06
N ARG A 189 15.41 -28.75 12.55
CA ARG A 189 16.30 -29.58 13.36
C ARG A 189 17.44 -28.79 14.01
N LEU A 190 18.13 -27.95 13.24
CA LEU A 190 19.25 -27.15 13.76
C LEU A 190 18.81 -26.12 14.80
N ARG A 191 17.58 -25.59 14.66
CA ARG A 191 16.99 -24.57 15.54
C ARG A 191 15.58 -24.98 15.96
N PRO A 192 15.46 -26.00 16.82
CA PRO A 192 14.16 -26.50 17.23
C PRO A 192 13.46 -25.47 18.10
N LEU A 193 12.15 -25.36 17.93
CA LEU A 193 11.31 -24.54 18.79
C LEU A 193 11.43 -25.08 20.23
N ASN A 194 11.37 -24.20 21.23
CA ASN A 194 11.48 -24.59 22.64
C ASN A 194 12.77 -25.35 23.00
N ARG A 195 13.88 -25.08 22.31
CA ARG A 195 15.21 -25.68 22.56
C ARG A 195 15.59 -25.76 24.05
N THR A 196 15.19 -24.78 24.85
CA THR A 196 15.43 -24.77 26.31
C THR A 196 14.78 -25.93 27.06
N TYR A 197 13.57 -26.31 26.66
CA TYR A 197 12.78 -27.39 27.22
C TYR A 197 13.14 -28.76 26.65
N ILE A 198 13.78 -28.81 25.48
CA ILE A 198 14.16 -30.06 24.81
C ILE A 198 15.60 -30.45 25.15
N PHE A 199 16.54 -29.50 25.17
CA PHE A 199 17.98 -29.80 25.30
C PHE A 199 18.71 -29.12 26.46
N LEU A 200 18.14 -28.07 27.05
CA LEU A 200 18.87 -27.25 28.03
C LEU A 200 18.32 -27.46 29.44
N PHE A 201 18.50 -26.49 30.33
CA PHE A 201 18.26 -26.63 31.76
C PHE A 201 16.80 -26.96 32.16
N ARG A 202 15.83 -26.91 31.24
CA ARG A 202 14.44 -27.38 31.46
C ARG A 202 14.11 -28.70 30.75
N ALA A 203 15.11 -29.43 30.29
CA ALA A 203 14.94 -30.73 29.62
C ALA A 203 14.25 -31.79 30.50
N TYR A 204 14.25 -31.64 31.82
CA TYR A 204 13.48 -32.54 32.68
C TYR A 204 11.96 -32.47 32.47
N GLU A 205 11.44 -31.39 31.86
CA GLU A 205 9.99 -31.22 31.60
C GLU A 205 9.57 -31.84 30.27
N MET A 206 10.31 -31.57 29.19
CA MET A 206 9.94 -31.97 27.82
C MET A 206 11.11 -32.55 27.02
N GLY A 207 12.20 -32.95 27.67
CA GLY A 207 13.40 -33.49 27.01
C GLY A 207 13.17 -34.83 26.33
N HIS A 208 12.07 -35.52 26.65
CA HIS A 208 11.65 -36.70 25.91
C HIS A 208 11.38 -36.38 24.42
N LEU A 209 11.00 -35.15 24.06
CA LEU A 209 10.78 -34.74 22.66
C LEU A 209 12.07 -34.60 21.83
N ALA A 210 13.25 -34.82 22.43
CA ALA A 210 14.52 -34.80 21.69
C ALA A 210 14.56 -35.85 20.55
N TYR A 211 13.76 -36.93 20.62
CA TYR A 211 13.66 -37.92 19.54
C TYR A 211 13.18 -37.31 18.22
N GLU A 212 12.43 -36.21 18.25
CA GLU A 212 11.92 -35.55 17.03
C GLU A 212 13.08 -35.05 16.14
N MET A 213 14.29 -34.85 16.69
CA MET A 213 15.45 -34.50 15.87
C MET A 213 15.88 -35.66 14.96
N GLU A 214 15.72 -36.89 15.42
CA GLU A 214 15.93 -38.08 14.59
C GLU A 214 14.84 -38.19 13.52
N ASP A 215 13.60 -37.78 13.83
CA ASP A 215 12.53 -37.71 12.82
C ASP A 215 12.82 -36.67 11.75
N PHE A 216 13.34 -35.50 12.12
CA PHE A 216 13.84 -34.54 11.12
C PHE A 216 15.01 -35.10 10.31
N ASP A 217 15.93 -35.85 10.90
CA ASP A 217 17.02 -36.52 10.17
C ASP A 217 16.48 -37.54 9.15
N ARG A 218 15.42 -38.29 9.50
CA ARG A 218 14.72 -39.19 8.57
C ARG A 218 14.04 -38.42 7.45
N LEU A 219 13.37 -37.32 7.74
CA LEU A 219 12.73 -36.46 6.73
C LEU A 219 13.75 -35.86 5.76
N VAL A 220 14.88 -35.38 6.28
CA VAL A 220 16.00 -34.86 5.48
C VAL A 220 16.58 -35.97 4.60
N SER A 221 16.82 -37.16 5.14
CA SER A 221 17.36 -38.29 4.38
C SER A 221 16.40 -38.73 3.26
N ALA A 222 15.10 -38.81 3.57
CA ALA A 222 14.07 -39.13 2.58
C ALA A 222 13.96 -38.06 1.48
N ALA A 223 14.18 -36.78 1.83
CA ALA A 223 14.24 -35.70 0.87
C ALA A 223 15.50 -35.78 -0.01
N GLU A 224 16.67 -36.12 0.54
CA GLU A 224 17.90 -36.36 -0.25
C GLU A 224 17.71 -37.50 -1.26
N GLU A 225 17.01 -38.58 -0.89
CA GLU A 225 16.66 -39.64 -1.85
C GLU A 225 15.71 -39.14 -2.96
N ARG A 226 14.72 -38.31 -2.61
CA ARG A 226 13.84 -37.68 -3.61
C ARG A 226 14.62 -36.76 -4.54
N ILE A 227 15.51 -35.94 -4.00
CA ILE A 227 16.43 -35.07 -4.75
C ILE A 227 17.28 -35.90 -5.72
N ALA A 228 17.89 -37.00 -5.26
CA ALA A 228 18.68 -37.88 -6.12
C ALA A 228 17.88 -38.46 -7.30
N ARG A 229 16.62 -38.87 -7.05
CA ARG A 229 15.70 -39.34 -8.10
C ARG A 229 15.27 -38.24 -9.07
N LEU A 230 15.10 -37.01 -8.58
CA LEU A 230 14.69 -35.85 -9.37
C LEU A 230 15.84 -35.26 -10.19
N LEU A 231 17.08 -35.39 -9.73
CA LEU A 231 18.28 -34.89 -10.40
C LEU A 231 18.55 -35.59 -11.74
N THR A 232 18.05 -36.81 -11.92
CA THR A 232 18.28 -37.62 -13.12
C THR A 232 17.41 -37.12 -14.28
N PRO A 233 18.01 -36.60 -15.38
CA PRO A 233 17.25 -36.18 -16.55
C PRO A 233 16.51 -37.36 -17.19
N ARG A 234 15.28 -37.12 -17.64
CA ARG A 234 14.43 -38.15 -18.25
C ARG A 234 14.22 -37.88 -19.72
N SER A 235 13.81 -38.92 -20.44
CA SER A 235 13.32 -38.75 -21.80
C SER A 235 11.88 -38.26 -21.72
N HIS A 236 11.58 -37.19 -22.43
CA HIS A 236 10.25 -36.61 -22.52
C HIS A 236 9.74 -36.70 -23.95
N ARG A 237 8.43 -36.86 -24.10
CA ARG A 237 7.75 -36.97 -25.39
C ARG A 237 7.39 -35.59 -25.91
N TYR A 238 8.13 -35.12 -26.89
CA TYR A 238 7.85 -33.86 -27.58
C TYR A 238 6.82 -34.12 -28.69
N SER A 239 5.76 -33.32 -28.78
CA SER A 239 4.92 -33.24 -29.96
C SER A 239 4.78 -31.80 -30.43
N ILE A 240 4.93 -31.57 -31.73
CA ILE A 240 4.74 -30.26 -32.32
C ILE A 240 3.54 -30.40 -33.23
N GLU A 241 2.47 -29.71 -32.88
CA GLU A 241 1.15 -29.88 -33.45
C GLU A 241 0.58 -28.52 -33.86
N ARG A 242 -0.21 -28.49 -34.93
CA ARG A 242 -0.98 -27.30 -35.32
C ARG A 242 -2.10 -27.04 -34.31
N ILE A 243 -2.32 -25.78 -33.92
CA ILE A 243 -3.30 -25.38 -32.88
C ILE A 243 -4.71 -25.27 -33.45
N ASP A 244 -5.68 -25.81 -32.69
CA ASP A 244 -7.12 -25.48 -32.76
C ASP A 244 -7.58 -24.93 -31.37
N GLN A 245 -8.65 -24.13 -31.28
CA GLN A 245 -9.09 -23.40 -30.06
C GLN A 245 -9.67 -24.28 -28.91
N TRP A 246 -9.54 -23.84 -27.65
CA TRP A 246 -9.92 -24.54 -26.40
C TRP A 246 -11.33 -24.20 -25.85
N GLN A 247 -11.93 -25.05 -24.98
CA GLN A 247 -13.17 -24.80 -24.21
C GLN A 247 -13.21 -25.38 -22.75
N PRO A 248 -14.05 -24.84 -21.82
CA PRO A 248 -14.06 -25.09 -20.36
C PRO A 248 -14.45 -26.49 -19.85
N VAL A 249 -14.01 -26.82 -18.62
CA VAL A 249 -14.15 -28.15 -17.95
C VAL A 249 -15.49 -28.32 -17.20
N HIS A 250 -16.19 -27.24 -16.88
CA HIS A 250 -17.56 -27.27 -16.38
C HIS A 250 -18.44 -26.37 -17.25
N ASN A 251 -19.62 -26.90 -17.62
CA ASN A 251 -20.68 -26.13 -18.25
C ASN A 251 -21.45 -25.38 -17.16
N ASP A 252 -20.73 -24.60 -16.36
CA ASP A 252 -21.37 -23.59 -15.53
C ASP A 252 -22.01 -22.63 -16.52
N PRO A 253 -23.33 -22.38 -16.46
CA PRO A 253 -23.90 -21.31 -17.28
C PRO A 253 -23.06 -20.06 -17.02
N GLU A 254 -22.63 -19.36 -18.07
CA GLU A 254 -21.85 -18.10 -18.01
C GLU A 254 -22.52 -16.97 -17.19
N HIS A 255 -23.62 -17.25 -16.47
CA HIS A 255 -24.51 -16.29 -15.86
C HIS A 255 -25.08 -16.82 -14.54
N GLU A 256 -24.29 -16.72 -13.47
CA GLU A 256 -24.80 -16.28 -12.17
C GLU A 256 -24.56 -14.77 -11.96
N VAL A 257 -24.18 -14.02 -13.00
CA VAL A 257 -24.71 -12.67 -13.13
C VAL A 257 -26.22 -12.87 -13.34
N PRO A 258 -27.10 -12.31 -12.50
CA PRO A 258 -28.53 -12.40 -12.73
C PRO A 258 -28.85 -11.83 -14.12
N ARG A 259 -29.19 -12.72 -15.06
CA ARG A 259 -29.96 -12.32 -16.24
C ARG A 259 -31.33 -11.92 -15.68
N HIS A 260 -31.56 -10.60 -15.59
CA HIS A 260 -32.72 -9.91 -14.99
C HIS A 260 -32.56 -9.39 -13.55
N ILE A 261 -31.43 -8.75 -13.21
CA ILE A 261 -31.59 -7.45 -12.53
C ILE A 261 -32.09 -6.49 -13.62
N PRO A 262 -33.26 -5.83 -13.48
CA PRO A 262 -33.64 -4.78 -14.42
C PRO A 262 -32.47 -3.81 -14.56
N ASP A 263 -32.09 -3.41 -15.77
CA ASP A 263 -31.09 -2.35 -15.94
C ASP A 263 -31.49 -1.21 -15.00
N PRO A 264 -30.60 -0.76 -14.10
CA PRO A 264 -30.94 0.32 -13.20
C PRO A 264 -31.38 1.52 -14.04
N ASP A 265 -32.67 1.83 -13.98
CA ASP A 265 -33.15 3.08 -14.50
C ASP A 265 -32.65 4.17 -13.56
N THR A 266 -31.63 4.89 -14.03
CA THR A 266 -31.00 5.96 -13.25
C THR A 266 -32.00 7.05 -12.90
N ALA A 267 -33.00 7.31 -13.76
CA ALA A 267 -34.04 8.29 -13.48
C ALA A 267 -34.95 7.84 -12.34
N ASP A 268 -35.35 6.56 -12.31
CA ASP A 268 -36.12 5.98 -11.20
C ASP A 268 -35.33 5.96 -9.89
N GLU A 269 -34.04 5.68 -9.97
CA GLU A 269 -33.14 5.66 -8.82
C GLU A 269 -32.94 7.05 -8.25
N LEU A 270 -32.72 8.06 -9.10
CA LEU A 270 -32.69 9.47 -8.71
C LEU A 270 -34.03 9.92 -8.12
N ALA A 271 -35.16 9.54 -8.73
CA ALA A 271 -36.49 9.85 -8.23
C ALA A 271 -36.79 9.22 -6.85
N SER A 272 -36.08 8.14 -6.49
CA SER A 272 -36.17 7.52 -5.18
C SER A 272 -35.38 8.23 -4.08
N MET A 273 -34.53 9.20 -4.45
CA MET A 273 -33.69 9.97 -3.55
C MET A 273 -34.45 11.16 -2.98
N THR A 274 -34.45 11.27 -1.65
CA THR A 274 -34.76 12.52 -0.95
C THR A 274 -33.46 13.28 -0.70
N VAL A 275 -33.38 14.51 -1.18
CA VAL A 275 -32.23 15.41 -1.03
C VAL A 275 -32.61 16.54 -0.07
N ALA A 276 -31.68 16.95 0.78
CA ALA A 276 -31.90 18.05 1.72
C ALA A 276 -32.32 19.36 1.03
N ASP A 277 -33.13 20.17 1.72
CA ASP A 277 -33.57 21.48 1.22
C ASP A 277 -32.37 22.37 0.88
N GLY A 278 -32.46 23.07 -0.26
CA GLY A 278 -31.36 23.90 -0.78
C GLY A 278 -30.27 23.11 -1.53
N PHE A 279 -30.44 21.80 -1.75
CA PHE A 279 -29.48 20.98 -2.52
C PHE A 279 -30.12 20.31 -3.73
N ALA A 280 -29.29 19.96 -4.71
CA ALA A 280 -29.65 19.15 -5.87
C ALA A 280 -28.65 18.01 -6.04
N LEU A 281 -29.12 16.89 -6.61
CA LEU A 281 -28.32 15.72 -6.92
C LEU A 281 -28.39 15.46 -8.42
N ASN A 282 -27.25 15.23 -9.08
CA ASN A 282 -27.19 14.74 -10.45
C ASN A 282 -26.33 13.47 -10.54
N LEU A 283 -26.53 12.66 -11.57
CA LEU A 283 -25.64 11.53 -11.85
C LEU A 283 -24.36 12.09 -12.50
N PHE A 284 -23.20 11.72 -11.95
CA PHE A 284 -21.90 12.05 -12.54
C PHE A 284 -21.44 10.94 -13.50
N ALA A 285 -21.50 9.69 -13.05
CA ALA A 285 -21.11 8.52 -13.85
C ALA A 285 -21.89 7.28 -13.41
N SER A 286 -22.13 6.36 -14.35
CA SER A 286 -22.77 5.07 -14.10
C SER A 286 -22.24 3.99 -15.04
N SER A 287 -22.79 2.80 -14.92
CA SER A 287 -22.53 1.64 -15.78
C SER A 287 -22.83 1.91 -17.26
N PRO A 288 -22.15 1.22 -18.20
CA PRO A 288 -21.27 0.05 -18.00
C PRO A 288 -19.84 0.38 -17.54
N ILE A 289 -19.49 1.66 -17.40
CA ILE A 289 -18.13 2.09 -17.03
C ILE A 289 -17.80 1.70 -15.58
N LEU A 290 -18.80 1.86 -14.69
CA LEU A 290 -18.67 1.56 -13.27
C LEU A 290 -19.32 0.22 -12.93
N THR A 291 -18.54 -0.58 -12.21
CA THR A 291 -18.95 -1.86 -11.64
C THR A 291 -18.50 -1.90 -10.18
N ASN A 292 -19.43 -1.80 -9.23
CA ASN A 292 -19.15 -1.79 -7.80
C ASN A 292 -17.96 -0.87 -7.43
N PRO A 293 -18.06 0.45 -7.69
CA PRO A 293 -17.01 1.38 -7.34
C PRO A 293 -16.82 1.41 -5.81
N ILE A 294 -15.58 1.40 -5.36
CA ILE A 294 -15.20 1.26 -3.95
C ILE A 294 -14.75 2.61 -3.37
N ASN A 295 -13.85 3.29 -4.10
CA ASN A 295 -13.20 4.52 -3.64
C ASN A 295 -12.95 5.45 -4.82
N LEU A 296 -12.96 6.75 -4.53
CA LEU A 296 -12.65 7.82 -5.48
C LEU A 296 -11.57 8.74 -4.92
N ASN A 297 -10.65 9.19 -5.75
CA ASN A 297 -9.75 10.32 -5.48
C ASN A 297 -9.53 11.16 -6.74
N TRP A 298 -9.08 12.40 -6.57
CA TRP A 298 -8.89 13.35 -7.68
C TRP A 298 -7.40 13.57 -7.98
N ASP A 299 -7.06 13.76 -9.25
CA ASP A 299 -5.72 14.19 -9.66
C ASP A 299 -5.60 15.72 -9.83
N THR A 300 -4.43 16.19 -10.27
CA THR A 300 -4.13 17.62 -10.49
C THR A 300 -4.80 18.20 -11.75
N GLN A 301 -5.41 17.36 -12.58
CA GLN A 301 -6.19 17.76 -13.76
C GLN A 301 -7.70 17.82 -13.46
N GLY A 302 -8.12 17.42 -12.26
CA GLY A 302 -9.54 17.37 -11.89
C GLY A 302 -10.27 16.11 -12.36
N ARG A 303 -9.53 15.06 -12.73
CA ARG A 303 -10.09 13.77 -13.17
C ARG A 303 -10.30 12.86 -11.97
N ALA A 304 -11.40 12.10 -11.96
CA ALA A 304 -11.73 11.18 -10.88
C ALA A 304 -11.11 9.81 -11.14
N TRP A 305 -10.26 9.36 -10.23
CA TRP A 305 -9.68 8.01 -10.22
C TRP A 305 -10.52 7.12 -9.31
N VAL A 306 -11.07 6.05 -9.88
CA VAL A 306 -12.05 5.19 -9.22
C VAL A 306 -11.53 3.77 -9.19
N SER A 307 -11.46 3.18 -8.00
CA SER A 307 -11.21 1.74 -7.85
C SER A 307 -12.53 0.99 -7.83
N MET A 308 -12.59 -0.17 -8.48
CA MET A 308 -13.84 -0.88 -8.73
C MET A 308 -13.64 -2.39 -8.69
N SER A 309 -14.68 -3.18 -8.36
CA SER A 309 -14.54 -4.63 -8.23
C SER A 309 -15.70 -5.46 -8.79
N SER A 310 -15.39 -6.25 -9.81
CA SER A 310 -16.24 -7.34 -10.30
C SER A 310 -15.97 -8.66 -9.55
N THR A 311 -14.79 -8.77 -8.92
CA THR A 311 -14.35 -9.99 -8.23
C THR A 311 -14.99 -10.13 -6.85
N TYR A 312 -15.16 -9.02 -6.11
CA TYR A 312 -15.69 -9.02 -4.75
C TYR A 312 -17.03 -9.79 -4.63
N PRO A 313 -17.24 -10.66 -3.61
CA PRO A 313 -16.37 -10.87 -2.46
C PRO A 313 -15.35 -12.01 -2.63
N HIS A 314 -15.45 -12.81 -3.69
CA HIS A 314 -14.64 -14.02 -3.83
C HIS A 314 -14.33 -14.35 -5.29
N ILE A 315 -13.09 -14.76 -5.54
CA ILE A 315 -12.63 -15.21 -6.85
C ILE A 315 -13.25 -16.56 -7.20
N LYS A 316 -13.69 -16.72 -8.46
CA LYS A 316 -14.18 -18.01 -8.93
C LYS A 316 -12.98 -18.92 -9.30
N PRO A 317 -12.93 -20.18 -8.85
CA PRO A 317 -11.88 -21.10 -9.24
C PRO A 317 -11.72 -21.19 -10.76
N GLY A 318 -10.47 -21.11 -11.25
CA GLY A 318 -10.16 -21.15 -12.68
C GLY A 318 -10.38 -19.82 -13.43
N THR A 319 -10.75 -18.75 -12.72
CA THR A 319 -10.76 -17.38 -13.26
C THR A 319 -9.63 -16.58 -12.62
N GLU A 320 -9.06 -15.65 -13.39
CA GLU A 320 -8.15 -14.63 -12.85
C GLU A 320 -8.97 -13.39 -12.46
N PRO A 321 -8.60 -12.70 -11.36
CA PRO A 321 -9.28 -11.47 -10.99
C PRO A 321 -8.92 -10.39 -12.03
N ASN A 322 -9.90 -9.60 -12.45
CA ASN A 322 -9.70 -8.51 -13.41
C ASN A 322 -10.35 -7.21 -12.93
N ASP A 323 -10.20 -6.91 -11.64
CA ASP A 323 -10.66 -5.63 -11.10
C ASP A 323 -9.78 -4.50 -11.60
N ARG A 324 -10.35 -3.29 -11.63
CA ARG A 324 -9.80 -2.18 -12.40
C ARG A 324 -9.68 -0.91 -11.59
N ILE A 325 -8.82 -0.03 -12.10
CA ILE A 325 -8.81 1.39 -11.79
C ILE A 325 -9.16 2.14 -13.07
N VAL A 326 -10.15 3.02 -12.98
CA VAL A 326 -10.59 3.86 -14.11
C VAL A 326 -10.42 5.33 -13.79
N ILE A 327 -10.08 6.11 -14.81
CA ILE A 327 -10.03 7.56 -14.75
C ILE A 327 -11.27 8.07 -15.46
N LEU A 328 -12.03 8.95 -14.81
CA LEU A 328 -13.23 9.58 -15.35
C LEU A 328 -12.96 11.07 -15.55
N GLU A 329 -13.36 11.59 -16.71
CA GLU A 329 -13.17 12.96 -17.13
C GLU A 329 -14.52 13.58 -17.47
N ASP A 330 -14.80 14.70 -16.82
CA ASP A 330 -15.88 15.63 -17.15
C ASP A 330 -15.23 16.75 -17.98
N ALA A 331 -15.42 16.68 -19.29
CA ALA A 331 -14.65 17.49 -20.24
C ALA A 331 -15.21 18.90 -20.38
N ASP A 332 -16.52 19.09 -20.19
CA ASP A 332 -17.21 20.36 -20.43
C ASP A 332 -17.61 21.11 -19.14
N GLY A 333 -17.43 20.51 -17.98
CA GLY A 333 -17.67 21.13 -16.68
C GLY A 333 -19.09 20.98 -16.15
N ASP A 334 -19.98 20.22 -16.81
CA ASP A 334 -21.40 20.20 -16.48
C ASP A 334 -21.75 19.33 -15.26
N GLY A 335 -20.79 18.53 -14.77
CA GLY A 335 -20.97 17.60 -13.67
C GLY A 335 -21.35 16.18 -14.10
N VAL A 336 -21.15 15.82 -15.37
CA VAL A 336 -21.23 14.47 -15.94
C VAL A 336 -19.85 14.08 -16.49
N ALA A 337 -19.49 12.80 -16.44
CA ALA A 337 -18.26 12.30 -17.03
C ALA A 337 -18.53 11.73 -18.43
N GLU A 338 -17.92 12.32 -19.47
CA GLU A 338 -18.09 11.88 -20.87
C GLU A 338 -17.02 10.88 -21.29
N LYS A 339 -15.82 10.97 -20.68
CA LYS A 339 -14.67 10.17 -21.06
C LYS A 339 -14.17 9.33 -19.89
N TRP A 340 -13.71 8.14 -20.23
CA TRP A 340 -13.09 7.23 -19.28
C TRP A 340 -11.92 6.48 -19.90
N THR A 341 -10.92 6.20 -19.07
CA THR A 341 -9.74 5.41 -19.42
C THR A 341 -9.56 4.30 -18.37
N VAL A 342 -9.34 3.07 -18.80
CA VAL A 342 -8.87 2.01 -17.88
C VAL A 342 -7.38 2.23 -17.67
N PHE A 343 -7.02 2.68 -16.47
CA PHE A 343 -5.63 2.90 -16.10
C PHE A 343 -4.93 1.58 -15.78
N ALA A 344 -5.55 0.75 -14.93
CA ALA A 344 -5.00 -0.54 -14.53
C ALA A 344 -6.08 -1.62 -14.50
N GLU A 345 -5.69 -2.85 -14.80
CA GLU A 345 -6.53 -4.04 -14.74
C GLU A 345 -5.76 -5.25 -14.16
N GLY A 346 -6.41 -6.40 -14.01
CA GLY A 346 -5.78 -7.57 -13.38
C GLY A 346 -5.47 -7.37 -11.90
N LEU A 347 -6.25 -6.53 -11.21
CA LEU A 347 -6.12 -6.31 -9.76
C LEU A 347 -7.02 -7.27 -8.99
N LEU A 348 -6.65 -7.56 -7.75
CA LEU A 348 -7.48 -8.31 -6.80
C LEU A 348 -8.10 -7.35 -5.79
N VAL A 349 -9.38 -7.01 -5.99
CA VAL A 349 -10.20 -6.14 -5.13
C VAL A 349 -9.43 -4.88 -4.68
N PRO A 350 -9.23 -3.89 -5.56
CA PRO A 350 -8.56 -2.64 -5.22
C PRO A 350 -9.47 -1.76 -4.35
N HIS A 351 -9.24 -1.76 -3.04
CA HIS A 351 -10.06 -1.03 -2.08
C HIS A 351 -9.87 0.48 -2.12
N SER A 352 -8.72 0.97 -2.59
CA SER A 352 -8.46 2.40 -2.69
C SER A 352 -7.38 2.72 -3.70
N VAL A 353 -7.53 3.84 -4.41
CA VAL A 353 -6.55 4.40 -5.34
C VAL A 353 -6.22 5.83 -4.96
N MET A 354 -4.95 6.21 -5.05
CA MET A 354 -4.48 7.59 -4.91
C MET A 354 -3.61 7.93 -6.12
N PRO A 355 -4.08 8.76 -7.08
CA PRO A 355 -3.24 9.22 -8.17
C PRO A 355 -2.05 9.99 -7.60
N VAL A 356 -0.90 9.89 -8.23
CA VAL A 356 0.35 10.63 -7.95
C VAL A 356 1.04 10.98 -9.27
N GLN A 357 2.14 11.72 -9.25
CA GLN A 357 2.90 11.95 -10.48
C GLN A 357 3.46 10.62 -11.01
N GLY A 358 3.22 10.34 -12.29
CA GLY A 358 3.72 9.13 -12.95
C GLY A 358 2.99 7.84 -12.57
N GLY A 359 1.77 7.92 -12.02
CA GLY A 359 0.95 6.74 -11.75
C GLY A 359 0.04 6.86 -10.51
N ALA A 360 -0.10 5.77 -9.73
CA ALA A 360 -0.96 5.72 -8.55
C ALA A 360 -0.47 4.77 -7.46
N TYR A 361 -0.74 5.11 -6.20
CA TYR A 361 -0.70 4.16 -5.09
C TYR A 361 -2.05 3.45 -4.94
N VAL A 362 -2.03 2.15 -4.65
CA VAL A 362 -3.24 1.33 -4.58
C VAL A 362 -3.20 0.41 -3.37
N CYS A 363 -4.26 0.40 -2.57
CA CYS A 363 -4.51 -0.66 -1.61
C CYS A 363 -5.25 -1.79 -2.33
N SER A 364 -4.60 -2.92 -2.59
CA SER A 364 -5.18 -4.07 -3.29
C SER A 364 -5.08 -5.32 -2.42
N ALA A 365 -6.18 -5.65 -1.72
CA ALA A 365 -6.25 -6.77 -0.79
C ALA A 365 -5.06 -6.86 0.18
N THR A 366 -4.10 -7.76 -0.08
CA THR A 366 -2.95 -8.03 0.78
C THR A 366 -1.72 -7.18 0.50
N GLU A 367 -1.81 -6.26 -0.46
CA GLU A 367 -0.67 -5.52 -0.99
C GLU A 367 -0.96 -4.02 -1.08
N PHE A 368 0.05 -3.23 -0.74
CA PHE A 368 0.11 -1.81 -1.05
C PHE A 368 1.00 -1.64 -2.27
N LEU A 369 0.41 -1.27 -3.40
CA LEU A 369 1.03 -1.22 -4.72
C LEU A 369 1.37 0.22 -5.12
N PHE A 370 2.39 0.35 -5.96
CA PHE A 370 2.62 1.51 -6.82
C PHE A 370 2.52 1.04 -8.26
N LEU A 371 1.60 1.64 -9.01
CA LEU A 371 1.36 1.38 -10.43
C LEU A 371 1.89 2.60 -11.20
N ALA A 372 2.83 2.40 -12.11
CA ALA A 372 3.49 3.49 -12.84
C ALA A 372 2.93 3.61 -14.26
N ASP A 373 2.78 4.85 -14.70
CA ASP A 373 2.61 5.26 -16.08
C ASP A 373 3.90 5.98 -16.50
N THR A 374 4.64 5.37 -17.41
CA THR A 374 6.00 5.77 -17.79
C THR A 374 6.05 6.53 -19.11
N ASP A 375 4.98 6.50 -19.91
CA ASP A 375 4.91 7.16 -21.21
C ASP A 375 3.82 8.25 -21.30
N GLY A 376 2.97 8.37 -20.29
CA GLY A 376 1.95 9.39 -20.15
C GLY A 376 0.66 9.10 -20.93
N ASP A 377 0.39 7.84 -21.28
CA ASP A 377 -0.82 7.42 -21.99
C ASP A 377 -2.03 7.15 -21.06
N ASP A 378 -1.87 7.42 -19.76
CA ASP A 378 -2.83 7.11 -18.69
C ASP A 378 -3.11 5.59 -18.55
N ARG A 379 -2.11 4.74 -18.78
CA ARG A 379 -2.15 3.30 -18.50
C ARG A 379 -0.96 2.83 -17.66
N GLU A 380 -1.19 1.75 -16.93
CA GLU A 380 -0.17 1.07 -16.15
C GLU A 380 0.84 0.37 -17.08
N ASP A 381 2.10 0.78 -16.99
CA ASP A 381 3.25 0.11 -17.61
C ASP A 381 3.98 -0.82 -16.64
N GLU A 382 4.13 -0.39 -15.38
CA GLU A 382 4.89 -1.12 -14.37
C GLU A 382 4.13 -1.25 -13.05
N ARG A 383 4.23 -2.44 -12.44
CA ARG A 383 3.65 -2.77 -11.13
C ARG A 383 4.73 -3.03 -10.10
N ARG A 384 4.66 -2.34 -8.96
CA ARG A 384 5.55 -2.59 -7.82
C ARG A 384 4.78 -2.79 -6.53
N VAL A 385 5.06 -3.89 -5.83
CA VAL A 385 4.60 -4.10 -4.45
C VAL A 385 5.48 -3.27 -3.52
N VAL A 386 4.92 -2.20 -2.94
CA VAL A 386 5.63 -1.34 -1.97
C VAL A 386 5.68 -2.02 -0.60
N PHE A 387 4.54 -2.54 -0.15
CA PHE A 387 4.45 -3.37 1.05
C PHE A 387 3.52 -4.56 0.83
N SER A 388 3.94 -5.71 1.36
CA SER A 388 3.10 -6.91 1.48
C SER A 388 3.05 -7.37 2.94
N GLY A 389 2.26 -8.42 3.18
CA GLY A 389 2.10 -9.00 4.51
C GLY A 389 0.92 -8.44 5.29
N PHE A 390 -0.03 -7.79 4.61
CA PHE A 390 -1.36 -7.54 5.14
C PHE A 390 -2.19 -8.83 5.06
N GLY A 391 -2.97 -9.15 6.10
CA GLY A 391 -3.80 -10.36 6.11
C GLY A 391 -4.98 -10.30 5.13
N ASN A 392 -5.57 -11.46 4.83
CA ASN A 392 -6.68 -11.63 3.87
C ASN A 392 -7.94 -12.30 4.47
N ALA A 393 -8.10 -12.27 5.80
CA ALA A 393 -9.12 -13.05 6.49
C ALA A 393 -10.57 -12.65 6.13
N ASP A 394 -10.81 -11.37 5.83
CA ASP A 394 -12.13 -10.85 5.48
C ASP A 394 -11.96 -9.64 4.53
N VAL A 395 -12.44 -9.77 3.29
CA VAL A 395 -12.26 -8.77 2.22
C VAL A 395 -12.90 -7.40 2.52
N HIS A 396 -13.85 -7.28 3.44
CA HIS A 396 -14.33 -5.97 3.92
C HIS A 396 -13.34 -5.23 4.81
N HIS A 397 -12.43 -5.99 5.44
CA HIS A 397 -11.57 -5.54 6.51
C HIS A 397 -10.11 -5.33 6.08
N MET A 398 -9.87 -5.21 4.76
CA MET A 398 -8.56 -5.01 4.16
C MET A 398 -8.00 -3.60 4.41
N ILE A 399 -6.84 -3.29 3.82
CA ILE A 399 -6.30 -1.93 3.77
C ILE A 399 -7.05 -1.07 2.76
N HIS A 400 -7.35 0.20 3.08
CA HIS A 400 -8.20 1.08 2.24
C HIS A 400 -8.13 2.56 2.67
N ALA A 401 -8.98 3.41 2.07
CA ALA A 401 -9.15 4.84 2.40
C ALA A 401 -7.87 5.69 2.33
N LEU A 402 -7.16 5.64 1.18
CA LEU A 402 -5.98 6.45 0.96
C LEU A 402 -6.30 7.95 1.05
N ARG A 403 -5.54 8.68 1.88
CA ARG A 403 -5.74 10.12 2.11
C ARG A 403 -4.41 10.85 2.27
N TRP A 404 -4.21 11.92 1.49
CA TRP A 404 -3.08 12.81 1.70
C TRP A 404 -3.29 13.70 2.92
N ALA A 405 -2.27 13.76 3.76
CA ALA A 405 -2.11 14.82 4.74
C ALA A 405 -1.53 16.07 4.07
N PRO A 406 -1.92 17.28 4.53
CA PRO A 406 -1.45 18.55 3.97
C PRO A 406 0.07 18.71 3.89
N TRP A 407 0.83 17.99 4.72
CA TRP A 407 2.30 18.04 4.84
C TRP A 407 3.04 16.95 4.05
N GLY A 408 2.36 16.17 3.21
CA GLY A 408 3.00 15.19 2.32
C GLY A 408 3.13 13.77 2.88
N GLU A 409 2.35 13.38 3.89
CA GLU A 409 2.21 11.97 4.27
C GLU A 409 0.92 11.39 3.68
N LEU A 410 0.95 10.12 3.30
CA LEU A 410 -0.19 9.37 2.82
C LEU A 410 -0.69 8.44 3.92
N TYR A 411 -1.97 8.53 4.25
CA TYR A 411 -2.62 7.72 5.28
C TYR A 411 -3.46 6.64 4.62
N PHE A 412 -3.58 5.49 5.28
CA PHE A 412 -4.55 4.45 4.91
C PHE A 412 -4.97 3.65 6.14
N ASN A 413 -6.16 3.09 6.06
CA ASN A 413 -6.82 2.41 7.17
C ASN A 413 -6.66 0.89 7.03
N GLN A 414 -6.71 0.18 8.16
CA GLN A 414 -6.75 -1.27 8.26
C GLN A 414 -7.84 -1.65 9.26
N SER A 415 -8.66 -2.66 8.94
CA SER A 415 -9.76 -3.08 9.82
C SER A 415 -9.43 -4.33 10.66
N ILE A 416 -10.35 -4.71 11.56
CA ILE A 416 -10.05 -5.56 12.72
C ILE A 416 -9.71 -7.03 12.43
N TYR A 417 -10.18 -7.63 11.34
CA TYR A 417 -10.02 -9.08 11.13
C TYR A 417 -8.67 -9.48 10.53
N ILE A 418 -7.85 -8.52 10.13
CA ILE A 418 -6.53 -8.80 9.58
C ILE A 418 -5.42 -8.44 10.56
N ASN A 419 -4.30 -9.13 10.41
CA ASN A 419 -3.05 -8.82 11.08
C ASN A 419 -2.00 -8.53 10.02
N SER A 420 -1.10 -7.60 10.31
CA SER A 420 -0.11 -7.13 9.35
C SER A 420 1.30 -7.38 9.86
N PHE A 421 2.09 -8.09 9.05
CA PHE A 421 3.46 -8.49 9.34
C PHE A 421 4.43 -7.96 8.27
N ILE A 422 4.61 -6.65 8.25
CA ILE A 422 5.35 -5.94 7.20
C ILE A 422 6.82 -5.76 7.60
N ASP A 423 7.73 -6.24 6.76
CA ASP A 423 9.15 -5.96 6.91
C ASP A 423 9.52 -4.77 6.02
N THR A 424 9.99 -3.68 6.64
CA THR A 424 10.40 -2.46 5.93
C THR A 424 11.90 -2.26 6.04
N ARG A 425 12.47 -1.39 5.19
CA ARG A 425 13.87 -0.94 5.34
C ARG A 425 14.14 -0.23 6.69
N TRP A 426 13.10 0.27 7.35
CA TRP A 426 13.12 0.88 8.68
C TRP A 426 12.81 -0.11 9.82
N GLY A 427 12.86 -1.41 9.52
CA GLY A 427 12.57 -2.49 10.45
C GLY A 427 11.14 -3.01 10.36
N LYS A 428 10.80 -3.90 11.28
CA LYS A 428 9.50 -4.58 11.28
C LYS A 428 8.41 -3.61 11.70
N ARG A 429 7.25 -3.69 11.03
CA ARG A 429 6.03 -3.01 11.43
C ARG A 429 4.92 -4.02 11.58
N ARG A 430 4.20 -3.93 12.69
CA ARG A 430 3.17 -4.88 13.09
C ARG A 430 1.95 -4.10 13.54
N LEU A 431 0.80 -4.47 12.99
CA LEU A 431 -0.50 -4.01 13.43
C LEU A 431 -1.40 -5.22 13.55
N ASN A 432 -1.77 -5.54 14.78
CA ASN A 432 -2.70 -6.61 15.08
C ASN A 432 -4.09 -6.00 15.24
N GLY A 433 -5.03 -6.44 14.42
CA GLY A 433 -6.36 -5.84 14.32
C GLY A 433 -6.35 -4.53 13.54
N SER A 434 -7.21 -3.60 13.95
CA SER A 434 -7.47 -2.37 13.20
C SER A 434 -6.57 -1.21 13.59
N GLY A 435 -6.42 -0.28 12.66
CA GLY A 435 -5.73 0.96 12.91
C GLY A 435 -5.52 1.78 11.65
N LEU A 436 -4.76 2.86 11.83
CA LEU A 436 -4.37 3.77 10.77
C LEU A 436 -2.87 3.66 10.56
N TRP A 437 -2.48 3.58 9.31
CA TRP A 437 -1.10 3.70 8.87
C TRP A 437 -0.84 5.13 8.40
N ARG A 438 0.37 5.62 8.65
CA ARG A 438 0.93 6.77 7.94
C ARG A 438 2.17 6.33 7.18
N PHE A 439 2.24 6.73 5.93
CA PHE A 439 3.26 6.38 4.97
C PHE A 439 3.89 7.65 4.40
N ARG A 440 5.22 7.71 4.40
CA ARG A 440 5.97 8.79 3.75
C ARG A 440 6.60 8.27 2.46
N PRO A 441 6.10 8.64 1.27
CA PRO A 441 6.55 8.11 -0.01
C PRO A 441 8.05 8.25 -0.25
N GLU A 442 8.63 9.42 0.02
CA GLU A 442 10.01 9.79 -0.31
C GLU A 442 11.04 8.91 0.44
N THR A 443 10.65 8.46 1.63
CA THR A 443 11.48 7.62 2.51
C THR A 443 10.94 6.20 2.63
N GLU A 444 9.82 5.88 1.99
CA GLU A 444 8.98 4.70 2.22
C GLU A 444 8.87 4.32 3.70
N ARG A 445 8.73 5.31 4.58
CA ARG A 445 8.61 5.08 6.02
C ARG A 445 7.15 4.82 6.36
N LEU A 446 6.87 3.63 6.87
CA LEU A 446 5.55 3.21 7.30
C LEU A 446 5.50 3.14 8.84
N GLU A 447 4.52 3.78 9.46
CA GLU A 447 4.32 3.76 10.91
C GLU A 447 2.83 3.60 11.25
N VAL A 448 2.54 2.97 12.39
CA VAL A 448 1.17 2.92 12.93
C VAL A 448 0.86 4.27 13.57
N PHE A 449 -0.18 4.94 13.07
CA PHE A 449 -0.64 6.23 13.58
C PHE A 449 -1.62 6.06 14.74
N ALA A 450 -2.64 5.20 14.61
CA ALA A 450 -3.66 4.94 15.62
C ALA A 450 -4.19 3.51 15.54
N ARG A 451 -4.94 3.05 16.55
CA ARG A 451 -5.41 1.64 16.66
C ARG A 451 -6.87 1.55 17.12
N GLY A 452 -7.58 0.49 16.74
CA GLY A 452 -8.71 -0.01 17.53
C GLY A 452 -10.14 0.36 17.15
N THR A 453 -10.42 0.79 15.92
CA THR A 453 -11.79 0.79 15.37
C THR A 453 -12.22 -0.64 14.98
N VAL A 454 -13.42 -0.87 14.45
CA VAL A 454 -13.78 -2.20 13.91
C VAL A 454 -13.60 -2.22 12.41
N ASN A 455 -14.24 -1.29 11.70
CA ASN A 455 -14.17 -1.20 10.26
C ASN A 455 -14.07 0.26 9.77
N PRO A 456 -12.88 0.89 9.86
CA PRO A 456 -12.72 2.31 9.60
C PRO A 456 -12.75 2.70 8.11
N TRP A 457 -13.91 2.61 7.47
CA TRP A 457 -14.06 2.83 6.01
C TRP A 457 -13.87 4.27 5.51
N GLY A 458 -13.61 5.25 6.39
CA GLY A 458 -13.39 6.63 6.00
C GLY A 458 -12.33 7.33 6.84
N HIS A 459 -11.59 8.23 6.21
CA HIS A 459 -10.65 9.16 6.85
C HIS A 459 -10.75 10.53 6.21
N ALA A 460 -10.94 11.56 7.03
CA ALA A 460 -10.87 12.97 6.66
C ALA A 460 -9.79 13.67 7.48
N ILE A 461 -9.18 14.69 6.87
CA ILE A 461 -8.27 15.62 7.53
C ILE A 461 -8.85 17.02 7.33
N ASP A 462 -9.06 17.76 8.42
CA ASP A 462 -9.66 19.08 8.33
C ASP A 462 -8.67 20.15 7.81
N ARG A 463 -9.18 21.38 7.63
CA ARG A 463 -8.42 22.57 7.19
C ARG A 463 -7.14 22.82 8.00
N TRP A 464 -7.10 22.40 9.26
CA TRP A 464 -6.00 22.61 10.19
C TRP A 464 -5.16 21.35 10.43
N GLY A 465 -5.44 20.25 9.75
CA GLY A 465 -4.67 19.01 9.83
C GLY A 465 -5.14 18.02 10.90
N GLN A 466 -6.35 18.14 11.44
CA GLN A 466 -6.88 17.21 12.44
C GLN A 466 -7.55 16.00 11.77
N SER A 467 -7.29 14.78 12.26
CA SER A 467 -7.78 13.54 11.64
C SER A 467 -9.08 13.05 12.25
N PHE A 468 -10.02 12.67 11.39
CA PHE A 468 -11.31 12.07 11.75
C PHE A 468 -11.56 10.79 10.96
N ILE A 469 -11.95 9.71 11.63
CA ILE A 469 -12.28 8.44 10.99
C ILE A 469 -13.69 7.98 11.31
N THR A 470 -14.32 7.31 10.35
CA THR A 470 -15.62 6.66 10.57
C THR A 470 -15.43 5.21 10.98
N ASP A 471 -16.50 4.53 11.38
CA ASP A 471 -16.46 3.10 11.73
C ASP A 471 -17.76 2.42 11.30
N GLY A 472 -17.64 1.43 10.42
CA GLY A 472 -18.73 0.67 9.81
C GLY A 472 -19.24 -0.50 10.65
N ALA A 473 -18.63 -0.77 11.83
CA ALA A 473 -19.14 -1.79 12.75
C ALA A 473 -18.84 -1.56 14.25
N GLY A 474 -18.23 -0.43 14.66
CA GLY A 474 -17.78 -0.20 16.04
C GLY A 474 -18.81 0.31 17.04
N GLY A 475 -20.00 0.75 16.58
CA GLY A 475 -21.05 1.28 17.45
C GLY A 475 -20.85 2.73 17.91
N GLN A 476 -19.79 3.39 17.45
CA GLN A 476 -19.49 4.80 17.72
C GLN A 476 -18.82 5.42 16.50
N GLY A 477 -18.98 6.73 16.30
CA GLY A 477 -18.34 7.47 15.20
C GLY A 477 -18.90 8.88 15.07
N PRO A 478 -18.29 9.77 14.27
CA PRO A 478 -16.90 9.71 13.85
C PRO A 478 -15.93 9.73 15.06
N HIS A 479 -14.67 9.39 14.86
CA HIS A 479 -13.63 9.38 15.90
C HIS A 479 -12.58 10.46 15.61
N PHE A 480 -12.35 11.35 16.59
CA PHE A 480 -11.17 12.22 16.57
C PHE A 480 -9.91 11.38 16.84
N THR A 481 -8.95 11.44 15.93
CA THR A 481 -7.79 10.56 15.92
C THR A 481 -6.49 11.37 15.86
N PHE A 482 -5.53 10.98 16.68
CA PHE A 482 -4.20 11.59 16.78
C PHE A 482 -3.15 10.48 17.04
N PRO A 483 -1.84 10.76 16.95
CA PRO A 483 -0.83 9.71 17.12
C PRO A 483 -1.01 8.94 18.43
N GLY A 484 -1.00 7.61 18.36
CA GLY A 484 -1.10 6.72 19.51
C GLY A 484 -2.52 6.53 20.05
N ALA A 485 -3.52 7.24 19.53
CA ALA A 485 -4.91 7.04 19.92
C ALA A 485 -5.31 5.56 19.76
N ALA A 486 -5.97 5.01 20.78
CA ALA A 486 -6.51 3.66 20.76
C ALA A 486 -8.00 3.68 21.07
N PHE A 487 -8.79 2.99 20.26
CA PHE A 487 -10.24 2.81 20.45
C PHE A 487 -10.56 1.38 20.89
N ARG A 488 -11.84 1.10 21.13
CA ARG A 488 -12.32 -0.11 21.82
C ARG A 488 -11.75 -1.44 21.28
N GLY A 489 -11.58 -1.56 19.96
CA GLY A 489 -11.05 -2.74 19.28
C GLY A 489 -9.52 -2.88 19.31
N ALA A 490 -8.79 -1.96 19.97
CA ALA A 490 -7.33 -1.99 19.97
C ALA A 490 -6.80 -3.18 20.77
N VAL A 491 -6.16 -4.12 20.07
CA VAL A 491 -5.59 -5.32 20.68
C VAL A 491 -4.52 -4.95 21.70
N GLY A 492 -4.72 -5.35 22.96
CA GLY A 492 -3.77 -5.14 24.05
C GLY A 492 -3.68 -3.72 24.59
N ALA A 493 -4.57 -2.80 24.18
CA ALA A 493 -4.59 -1.43 24.70
C ALA A 493 -5.17 -1.40 26.14
N PRO A 494 -4.44 -0.86 27.14
CA PRO A 494 -4.93 -0.82 28.52
C PRO A 494 -6.01 0.25 28.77
N ARG A 495 -6.01 1.31 27.96
CA ARG A 495 -7.03 2.36 27.95
C ARG A 495 -7.43 2.62 26.51
N THR A 496 -8.67 3.04 26.31
CA THR A 496 -9.22 3.39 25.00
C THR A 496 -10.02 4.69 25.10
N LEU A 497 -10.15 5.38 23.96
CA LEU A 497 -10.97 6.57 23.78
C LEU A 497 -12.33 6.17 23.17
N PRO A 498 -13.41 6.92 23.46
CA PRO A 498 -14.69 6.74 22.79
C PRO A 498 -14.72 7.46 21.43
N GLY A 499 -15.63 7.03 20.55
CA GLY A 499 -16.05 7.84 19.41
C GLY A 499 -16.86 9.07 19.85
N LEU A 500 -16.97 10.06 18.96
CA LEU A 500 -17.59 11.35 19.28
C LEU A 500 -19.11 11.26 19.40
N VAL A 501 -19.76 10.35 18.67
CA VAL A 501 -21.20 10.06 18.80
C VAL A 501 -21.44 8.57 19.09
N PRO A 502 -21.95 8.22 20.29
CA PRO A 502 -22.34 6.85 20.63
C PRO A 502 -23.57 6.37 19.85
N GLY A 503 -23.66 5.06 19.58
CA GLY A 503 -24.84 4.44 18.98
C GLY A 503 -24.92 4.55 17.45
N LYS A 504 -23.81 4.89 16.79
CA LYS A 504 -23.70 5.06 15.34
C LYS A 504 -22.70 4.03 14.78
N PRO A 505 -23.14 2.81 14.39
CA PRO A 505 -22.23 1.73 14.00
C PRO A 505 -21.89 1.64 12.52
N ASN A 506 -22.41 2.47 11.61
CA ASN A 506 -22.47 2.11 10.18
C ASN A 506 -21.82 3.15 9.24
N GLY A 507 -20.79 3.87 9.70
CA GLY A 507 -20.13 4.91 8.91
C GLY A 507 -19.29 4.33 7.75
N THR A 508 -19.43 4.92 6.57
CA THR A 508 -18.68 4.65 5.32
C THR A 508 -18.25 5.97 4.72
N GLY A 509 -17.05 6.04 4.12
CA GLY A 509 -16.50 7.32 3.68
C GLY A 509 -16.31 8.32 4.84
N CYS A 510 -15.58 9.40 4.60
CA CYS A 510 -15.43 10.50 5.54
C CYS A 510 -14.82 11.68 4.79
N GLU A 511 -15.47 12.84 4.81
CA GLU A 511 -14.95 14.06 4.19
C GLU A 511 -15.20 15.27 5.08
N ALA A 512 -14.18 16.13 5.20
CA ALA A 512 -14.33 17.43 5.84
C ALA A 512 -14.78 18.45 4.79
N LEU A 513 -15.91 19.10 5.02
CA LEU A 513 -16.42 20.10 4.09
C LEU A 513 -15.56 21.37 4.13
N SER A 514 -15.17 21.84 2.94
CA SER A 514 -14.37 23.04 2.74
C SER A 514 -14.90 23.85 1.55
N GLY A 515 -14.26 24.99 1.27
CA GLY A 515 -14.57 25.78 0.08
C GLY A 515 -15.82 26.65 0.17
N ARG A 516 -16.10 27.33 -0.94
CA ARG A 516 -17.12 28.37 -1.06
C ARG A 516 -18.50 27.84 -1.48
N HIS A 517 -18.54 26.69 -2.15
CA HIS A 517 -19.78 26.18 -2.75
C HIS A 517 -20.83 25.84 -1.69
N PHE A 518 -20.45 25.14 -0.62
CA PHE A 518 -21.34 24.84 0.51
C PHE A 518 -21.61 26.07 1.39
N PRO A 519 -22.71 26.08 2.17
CA PRO A 519 -22.97 27.12 3.16
C PRO A 519 -21.79 27.29 4.13
N GLU A 520 -21.55 28.52 4.57
CA GLU A 520 -20.37 28.83 5.40
C GLU A 520 -20.39 28.06 6.73
N GLU A 521 -21.56 27.89 7.32
CA GLU A 521 -21.79 27.15 8.56
C GLU A 521 -21.63 25.62 8.43
N TRP A 522 -21.37 25.13 7.20
CA TRP A 522 -21.04 23.72 6.94
C TRP A 522 -19.55 23.45 6.90
N ARG A 523 -18.71 24.49 6.72
CA ARG A 523 -17.26 24.35 6.65
C ARG A 523 -16.70 23.77 7.95
N GLY A 524 -15.80 22.80 7.83
CA GLY A 524 -15.25 22.04 8.96
C GLY A 524 -16.19 20.98 9.54
N GLY A 525 -17.42 20.86 9.04
CA GLY A 525 -18.29 19.72 9.32
C GLY A 525 -17.78 18.46 8.62
N ILE A 526 -18.13 17.30 9.17
CA ILE A 526 -17.79 15.99 8.60
C ILE A 526 -19.02 15.41 7.90
N VAL A 527 -18.85 14.84 6.73
CA VAL A 527 -19.87 14.06 6.03
C VAL A 527 -19.46 12.59 5.99
N GLU A 528 -20.41 11.72 6.31
CA GLU A 528 -20.25 10.26 6.21
C GLU A 528 -21.50 9.63 5.58
N ASN A 529 -21.32 8.43 5.03
CA ASN A 529 -22.40 7.59 4.53
C ASN A 529 -22.82 6.59 5.62
N ASP A 530 -24.12 6.29 5.68
CA ASP A 530 -24.71 5.21 6.46
C ASP A 530 -25.25 4.17 5.47
N PHE A 531 -24.36 3.25 5.06
CA PHE A 531 -24.61 2.27 4.01
C PHE A 531 -25.79 1.34 4.32
N ARG A 532 -26.03 1.04 5.61
CA ARG A 532 -27.16 0.21 6.06
C ARG A 532 -28.48 0.95 5.96
N ALA A 533 -28.50 2.26 6.21
CA ALA A 533 -29.69 3.09 6.16
C ALA A 533 -29.89 3.81 4.81
N ASN A 534 -29.08 3.50 3.80
CA ASN A 534 -29.18 4.05 2.43
C ASN A 534 -29.16 5.60 2.43
N ARG A 535 -28.27 6.22 3.21
CA ARG A 535 -28.23 7.68 3.36
C ARG A 535 -26.83 8.24 3.54
N THR A 536 -26.71 9.55 3.36
CA THR A 536 -25.50 10.35 3.62
C THR A 536 -25.87 11.44 4.62
N VAL A 537 -25.07 11.61 5.67
CA VAL A 537 -25.37 12.49 6.81
C VAL A 537 -24.21 13.43 7.11
N ARG A 538 -24.52 14.59 7.70
CA ARG A 538 -23.54 15.59 8.12
C ARG A 538 -23.46 15.68 9.64
N TYR A 539 -22.26 15.86 10.13
CA TYR A 539 -21.90 16.12 11.51
C TYR A 539 -21.35 17.53 11.66
N ARG A 540 -21.92 18.30 12.59
CA ARG A 540 -21.32 19.54 13.07
C ARG A 540 -20.21 19.17 14.05
N ILE A 541 -19.01 19.68 13.80
CA ILE A 541 -17.84 19.50 14.68
C ILE A 541 -17.60 20.80 15.45
N THR A 542 -17.39 20.71 16.76
CA THR A 542 -17.10 21.86 17.62
C THR A 542 -15.94 21.56 18.56
N ASP A 543 -15.14 22.57 18.89
CA ASP A 543 -14.03 22.44 19.83
C ASP A 543 -14.50 22.00 21.22
N LYS A 544 -13.76 21.08 21.85
CA LYS A 544 -14.00 20.65 23.23
C LYS A 544 -12.66 20.32 23.92
N GLY A 545 -12.11 21.29 24.64
CA GLY A 545 -10.78 21.16 25.24
C GLY A 545 -9.71 20.93 24.16
N SER A 546 -8.85 19.94 24.35
CA SER A 546 -7.86 19.51 23.36
C SER A 546 -8.44 18.71 22.19
N GLY A 547 -9.67 18.20 22.33
CA GLY A 547 -10.36 17.41 21.30
C GLY A 547 -11.57 18.12 20.70
N PHE A 548 -12.61 17.34 20.42
CA PHE A 548 -13.80 17.76 19.67
C PHE A 548 -15.09 17.14 20.23
N ALA A 549 -16.21 17.78 19.95
CA ALA A 549 -17.54 17.18 20.01
C ALA A 549 -18.14 17.12 18.61
N ALA A 550 -19.02 16.14 18.38
CA ALA A 550 -19.74 15.98 17.13
C ALA A 550 -21.24 15.83 17.38
N GLN A 551 -22.05 16.35 16.46
CA GLN A 551 -23.50 16.20 16.47
C GLN A 551 -23.98 15.90 15.04
N GLU A 552 -24.69 14.79 14.83
CA GLU A 552 -25.43 14.56 13.56
C GLU A 552 -26.52 15.63 13.45
N VAL A 553 -26.52 16.37 12.34
CA VAL A 553 -27.35 17.57 12.18
C VAL A 553 -28.30 17.49 10.99
N GLU A 554 -27.87 16.96 9.84
CA GLU A 554 -28.73 16.80 8.67
C GLU A 554 -28.48 15.48 7.93
N THR A 555 -29.54 14.94 7.33
CA THR A 555 -29.44 13.90 6.30
C THR A 555 -29.43 14.59 4.94
N LEU A 556 -28.32 14.50 4.20
CA LEU A 556 -28.10 15.17 2.93
C LEU A 556 -28.83 14.48 1.78
N VAL A 557 -28.71 13.14 1.74
CA VAL A 557 -29.31 12.29 0.71
C VAL A 557 -29.83 11.04 1.40
N ARG A 558 -31.00 10.56 1.00
CA ARG A 558 -31.55 9.27 1.43
C ARG A 558 -32.29 8.61 0.27
N SER A 559 -32.01 7.34 0.02
CA SER A 559 -32.79 6.53 -0.90
C SER A 559 -33.82 5.68 -0.17
N THR A 560 -34.96 5.43 -0.83
CA THR A 560 -35.89 4.35 -0.44
C THR A 560 -35.52 3.01 -1.07
N ARG A 561 -34.63 3.01 -2.08
CA ARG A 561 -34.15 1.81 -2.78
C ARG A 561 -33.00 1.19 -1.99
N LYS A 562 -33.09 -0.12 -1.77
CA LYS A 562 -32.05 -0.88 -1.07
C LYS A 562 -30.78 -1.06 -1.91
N THR A 563 -30.85 -0.80 -3.22
CA THR A 563 -29.70 -0.87 -4.14
C THR A 563 -28.72 0.29 -3.96
N TYR A 564 -29.15 1.45 -3.44
CA TYR A 564 -28.26 2.58 -3.15
C TYR A 564 -27.34 2.29 -1.95
N ARG A 565 -26.07 1.99 -2.20
CA ARG A 565 -25.09 1.63 -1.17
C ARG A 565 -23.93 2.62 -1.23
N PRO A 566 -24.05 3.79 -0.57
CA PRO A 566 -22.98 4.78 -0.59
C PRO A 566 -21.82 4.29 0.28
N VAL A 567 -20.63 4.16 -0.30
CA VAL A 567 -19.44 3.54 0.33
C VAL A 567 -18.27 4.50 0.51
N ASP A 568 -18.17 5.55 -0.31
CA ASP A 568 -17.17 6.62 -0.18
C ASP A 568 -17.76 7.96 -0.63
N LEU A 569 -17.09 9.06 -0.28
CA LEU A 569 -17.45 10.40 -0.71
C LEU A 569 -16.24 11.35 -0.70
N LYS A 570 -16.21 12.34 -1.61
CA LYS A 570 -15.11 13.31 -1.78
C LYS A 570 -15.65 14.66 -2.27
N VAL A 571 -15.06 15.76 -1.81
CA VAL A 571 -15.27 17.08 -2.45
C VAL A 571 -14.43 17.14 -3.73
N GLY A 572 -15.04 17.54 -4.85
CA GLY A 572 -14.41 17.62 -6.16
C GLY A 572 -13.82 18.99 -6.51
N PRO A 573 -13.21 19.12 -7.71
CA PRO A 573 -12.55 20.35 -8.18
C PRO A 573 -13.49 21.55 -8.35
N ASP A 574 -14.78 21.29 -8.49
CA ASP A 574 -15.86 22.27 -8.61
C ASP A 574 -16.51 22.63 -7.25
N GLY A 575 -15.96 22.08 -6.15
CA GLY A 575 -16.48 22.27 -4.79
C GLY A 575 -17.74 21.47 -4.46
N ALA A 576 -18.26 20.65 -5.39
CA ALA A 576 -19.39 19.77 -5.15
C ALA A 576 -18.98 18.52 -4.37
N LEU A 577 -19.95 17.83 -3.75
CA LEU A 577 -19.71 16.57 -3.04
C LEU A 577 -20.08 15.38 -3.93
N TYR A 578 -19.14 14.48 -4.16
CA TYR A 578 -19.32 13.27 -4.97
C TYR A 578 -19.48 12.07 -4.04
N ILE A 579 -20.53 11.27 -4.25
CA ILE A 579 -20.88 10.10 -3.44
C ILE A 579 -20.74 8.86 -4.31
N VAL A 580 -19.85 7.97 -3.89
CA VAL A 580 -19.60 6.68 -4.56
C VAL A 580 -20.64 5.68 -4.08
N ASP A 581 -21.46 5.21 -5.00
CA ASP A 581 -22.55 4.27 -4.77
C ASP A 581 -22.20 2.91 -5.40
N TRP A 582 -21.94 1.95 -4.52
CA TRP A 582 -21.54 0.58 -4.88
C TRP A 582 -22.60 -0.12 -5.74
N TYR A 583 -23.88 0.19 -5.58
CA TYR A 583 -25.01 -0.54 -6.20
C TYR A 583 -25.10 -2.02 -5.77
N ASN A 584 -25.77 -2.32 -4.65
CA ASN A 584 -26.06 -3.72 -4.29
C ASN A 584 -27.28 -3.85 -3.37
N ALA A 585 -28.15 -4.83 -3.65
CA ALA A 585 -29.27 -5.13 -2.76
C ALA A 585 -28.78 -5.77 -1.44
N ILE A 586 -27.76 -6.62 -1.54
CA ILE A 586 -27.15 -7.35 -0.42
C ILE A 586 -26.23 -6.41 0.34
N ILE A 587 -26.31 -6.43 1.67
CA ILE A 587 -25.57 -5.50 2.54
C ILE A 587 -24.13 -5.98 2.77
N ASP A 588 -23.93 -7.29 2.97
CA ASP A 588 -22.63 -7.86 3.29
C ASP A 588 -22.40 -9.26 2.67
N HIS A 589 -21.16 -9.75 2.73
CA HIS A 589 -20.83 -11.07 2.19
C HIS A 589 -21.20 -12.24 3.13
N GLY A 590 -21.64 -11.96 4.36
CA GLY A 590 -22.11 -12.99 5.30
C GLY A 590 -23.61 -13.31 5.18
N GLU A 591 -24.39 -12.43 4.55
CA GLU A 591 -25.85 -12.56 4.41
C GLU A 591 -26.28 -13.74 3.52
N VAL A 592 -25.59 -13.95 2.40
CA VAL A 592 -25.87 -14.98 1.39
C VAL A 592 -24.59 -15.53 0.78
N ASP A 593 -24.68 -16.62 0.03
CA ASP A 593 -23.54 -17.24 -0.69
C ASP A 593 -22.74 -16.22 -1.54
N PHE A 594 -21.43 -16.44 -1.69
CA PHE A 594 -20.53 -15.54 -2.43
C PHE A 594 -20.85 -15.44 -3.92
N HIS A 595 -21.51 -16.45 -4.48
CA HIS A 595 -21.96 -16.48 -5.87
C HIS A 595 -23.48 -16.30 -6.01
N HIS A 596 -24.17 -15.93 -4.93
CA HIS A 596 -25.61 -15.72 -4.94
C HIS A 596 -26.02 -14.75 -6.08
N PRO A 597 -27.03 -15.09 -6.91
CA PRO A 597 -27.36 -14.34 -8.11
C PRO A 597 -27.90 -12.93 -7.84
N LEU A 598 -28.22 -12.55 -6.60
CA LEU A 598 -28.57 -11.15 -6.28
C LEU A 598 -27.34 -10.26 -6.04
N ARG A 599 -26.12 -10.81 -6.04
CA ARG A 599 -24.90 -10.00 -5.94
C ARG A 599 -24.66 -9.33 -7.27
N ASP A 600 -24.83 -8.02 -7.29
CA ASP A 600 -24.51 -7.25 -8.49
C ASP A 600 -22.98 -7.25 -8.74
N LYS A 601 -22.61 -7.47 -10.00
CA LYS A 601 -21.23 -7.59 -10.50
C LYS A 601 -21.01 -6.75 -11.75
N ALA A 602 -21.94 -5.86 -12.09
CA ALA A 602 -21.93 -5.12 -13.35
C ALA A 602 -22.18 -3.63 -13.16
N HIS A 603 -22.88 -3.25 -12.10
CA HIS A 603 -23.44 -1.94 -11.92
C HIS A 603 -22.73 -1.11 -10.84
N GLY A 604 -22.85 0.20 -10.93
CA GLY A 604 -22.24 1.14 -10.00
C GLY A 604 -22.54 2.58 -10.41
N ARG A 605 -22.50 3.51 -9.46
CA ARG A 605 -22.85 4.92 -9.71
C ARG A 605 -21.97 5.86 -8.91
N ILE A 606 -21.81 7.07 -9.42
CA ILE A 606 -21.30 8.22 -8.67
C ILE A 606 -22.32 9.33 -8.80
N TRP A 607 -22.78 9.83 -7.66
CA TRP A 607 -23.73 10.95 -7.58
C TRP A 607 -22.99 12.22 -7.20
N ARG A 608 -23.40 13.36 -7.74
CA ARG A 608 -22.86 14.68 -7.44
C ARG A 608 -23.92 15.52 -6.75
N LEU A 609 -23.62 16.00 -5.54
CA LEU A 609 -24.46 16.84 -4.71
C LEU A 609 -23.95 18.29 -4.74
N ILE A 610 -24.85 19.21 -5.11
CA ILE A 610 -24.58 20.65 -5.21
C ILE A 610 -25.53 21.46 -4.33
N ALA A 611 -25.07 22.60 -3.83
CA ALA A 611 -25.93 23.61 -3.22
C ALA A 611 -26.62 24.44 -4.32
N LYS A 612 -27.95 24.52 -4.26
CA LYS A 612 -28.77 25.35 -5.15
C LYS A 612 -28.46 26.83 -4.89
N ASP A 613 -28.64 27.64 -5.93
CA ASP A 613 -28.52 29.10 -5.87
C ASP A 613 -27.13 29.62 -5.39
N ARG A 614 -26.12 28.75 -5.40
CA ARG A 614 -24.73 29.07 -5.08
C ARG A 614 -23.85 28.70 -6.27
N PRO A 615 -22.92 29.58 -6.68
CA PRO A 615 -22.02 29.25 -7.78
C PRO A 615 -21.16 28.03 -7.41
N LEU A 616 -20.92 27.18 -8.40
CA LEU A 616 -19.85 26.19 -8.33
C LEU A 616 -18.50 26.90 -8.27
N VAL A 617 -17.50 26.19 -7.76
CA VAL A 617 -16.12 26.67 -7.82
C VAL A 617 -15.62 26.48 -9.26
N GLU A 618 -14.99 27.51 -9.81
CA GLU A 618 -14.27 27.39 -11.08
C GLU A 618 -13.11 26.41 -10.90
N ARG A 619 -13.03 25.39 -11.77
CA ARG A 619 -11.98 24.37 -11.68
C ARG A 619 -10.60 25.03 -11.77
N PRO A 620 -9.73 24.88 -10.75
CA PRO A 620 -8.45 25.55 -10.74
C PRO A 620 -7.51 24.96 -11.80
N HIS A 621 -6.83 25.82 -12.57
CA HIS A 621 -5.72 25.37 -13.41
C HIS A 621 -4.52 25.04 -12.52
N ILE A 622 -4.25 23.74 -12.33
CA ILE A 622 -3.17 23.23 -11.47
C ILE A 622 -2.12 22.53 -12.32
N HIS A 623 -2.48 21.45 -13.02
CA HIS A 623 -1.53 20.72 -13.85
C HIS A 623 -0.84 21.64 -14.87
N GLY A 624 0.49 21.69 -14.84
CA GLY A 624 1.25 22.53 -15.77
C GLY A 624 1.27 24.03 -15.43
N ALA A 625 0.54 24.50 -14.42
CA ALA A 625 0.48 25.92 -14.07
C ALA A 625 1.83 26.48 -13.57
N PRO A 626 2.12 27.78 -13.77
CA PRO A 626 3.35 28.39 -13.25
C PRO A 626 3.43 28.33 -11.73
N VAL A 627 4.66 28.24 -11.19
CA VAL A 627 4.91 28.18 -9.74
C VAL A 627 4.22 29.33 -8.98
N ASP A 628 4.23 30.56 -9.49
CA ASP A 628 3.59 31.69 -8.79
C ASP A 628 2.07 31.51 -8.70
N THR A 629 1.43 30.95 -9.73
CA THR A 629 0.01 30.61 -9.74
C THR A 629 -0.30 29.50 -8.75
N LEU A 630 0.52 28.44 -8.73
CA LEU A 630 0.37 27.33 -7.78
C LEU A 630 0.56 27.77 -6.32
N LEU A 631 1.47 28.71 -6.06
CA LEU A 631 1.65 29.30 -4.73
C LEU A 631 0.44 30.13 -4.33
N ASP A 632 -0.15 30.90 -5.24
CA ASP A 632 -1.37 31.66 -4.95
C ASP A 632 -2.58 30.75 -4.67
N HIS A 633 -2.66 29.59 -5.33
CA HIS A 633 -3.66 28.55 -5.03
C HIS A 633 -3.62 28.05 -3.58
N LEU A 634 -2.50 28.21 -2.86
CA LEU A 634 -2.43 27.88 -1.43
C LEU A 634 -3.30 28.81 -0.55
N LYS A 635 -3.77 29.94 -1.07
CA LYS A 635 -4.75 30.81 -0.39
C LYS A 635 -6.19 30.38 -0.60
N SER A 636 -6.42 29.35 -1.43
CA SER A 636 -7.76 28.92 -1.77
C SER A 636 -8.51 28.35 -0.55
N PRO A 637 -9.78 28.71 -0.30
CA PRO A 637 -10.59 28.08 0.73
C PRO A 637 -10.94 26.61 0.41
N GLU A 638 -10.80 26.19 -0.85
CA GLU A 638 -11.01 24.82 -1.29
C GLU A 638 -9.81 23.92 -0.97
N ASP A 639 -10.04 22.85 -0.19
CA ASP A 639 -8.98 21.92 0.23
C ASP A 639 -8.40 21.14 -0.95
N TYR A 640 -9.25 20.81 -1.94
CA TYR A 640 -8.81 20.22 -3.21
C TYR A 640 -7.72 21.08 -3.86
N THR A 641 -8.00 22.38 -4.07
CA THR A 641 -7.08 23.31 -4.74
C THR A 641 -5.73 23.37 -4.04
N ARG A 642 -5.71 23.56 -2.71
CA ARG A 642 -4.45 23.66 -1.95
C ARG A 642 -3.67 22.35 -1.96
N THR A 643 -4.35 21.22 -1.79
CA THR A 643 -3.72 19.90 -1.75
C THR A 643 -3.11 19.55 -3.10
N GLN A 644 -3.85 19.73 -4.19
CA GLN A 644 -3.35 19.44 -5.53
C GLN A 644 -2.25 20.43 -5.97
N ALA A 645 -2.34 21.71 -5.60
CA ALA A 645 -1.29 22.67 -5.87
C ALA A 645 0.04 22.29 -5.19
N LYS A 646 0.01 21.84 -3.92
CA LYS A 646 1.21 21.33 -3.24
C LYS A 646 1.78 20.09 -3.94
N ARG A 647 0.92 19.18 -4.39
CA ARG A 647 1.33 17.98 -5.11
C ARG A 647 1.98 18.32 -6.45
N GLU A 648 1.41 19.25 -7.20
CA GLU A 648 2.01 19.75 -8.45
C GLU A 648 3.34 20.47 -8.18
N LEU A 649 3.43 21.31 -7.14
CA LEU A 649 4.67 21.98 -6.75
C LEU A 649 5.77 20.99 -6.36
N ALA A 650 5.41 19.86 -5.75
CA ALA A 650 6.37 18.81 -5.38
C ALA A 650 7.03 18.12 -6.59
N THR A 651 6.44 18.25 -7.77
CA THR A 651 7.01 17.73 -9.03
C THR A 651 8.10 18.63 -9.62
N ARG A 652 8.24 19.86 -9.11
CA ARG A 652 9.08 20.91 -9.69
C ARG A 652 10.48 20.96 -9.04
N PRO A 653 11.51 21.43 -9.76
CA PRO A 653 12.83 21.60 -9.17
C PRO A 653 12.80 22.55 -7.96
N HIS A 654 13.40 22.14 -6.84
CA HIS A 654 13.44 22.95 -5.62
C HIS A 654 14.09 24.33 -5.84
N ALA A 655 15.07 24.41 -6.74
CA ALA A 655 15.75 25.66 -7.11
C ALA A 655 14.81 26.71 -7.73
N GLU A 656 13.69 26.27 -8.32
CA GLU A 656 12.65 27.14 -8.85
C GLU A 656 11.62 27.51 -7.77
N VAL A 657 11.15 26.52 -7.01
CA VAL A 657 10.03 26.68 -6.06
C VAL A 657 10.44 27.48 -4.82
N LEU A 658 11.56 27.15 -4.17
CA LEU A 658 11.91 27.70 -2.86
C LEU A 658 12.11 29.23 -2.85
N PRO A 659 12.79 29.86 -3.84
CA PRO A 659 12.92 31.31 -3.88
C PRO A 659 11.58 32.04 -4.06
N LYS A 660 10.68 31.48 -4.89
CA LYS A 660 9.34 32.00 -5.13
C LYS A 660 8.45 31.83 -3.90
N LEU A 661 8.51 30.68 -3.23
CA LEU A 661 7.82 30.42 -1.97
C LEU A 661 8.24 31.42 -0.90
N LYS A 662 9.54 31.70 -0.75
CA LYS A 662 10.03 32.72 0.18
C LYS A 662 9.41 34.09 -0.13
N THR A 663 9.45 34.51 -1.39
CA THR A 663 8.88 35.80 -1.83
C THR A 663 7.38 35.86 -1.57
N TRP A 664 6.65 34.76 -1.82
CA TRP A 664 5.23 34.64 -1.56
C TRP A 664 4.91 34.76 -0.06
N VAL A 665 5.66 34.08 0.80
CA VAL A 665 5.51 34.18 2.27
C VAL A 665 5.78 35.60 2.77
N ASP A 666 6.85 36.24 2.28
CA ASP A 666 7.22 37.62 2.64
C ASP A 666 6.16 38.63 2.18
N GLY A 667 5.41 38.33 1.13
CA GLY A 667 4.33 39.15 0.58
C GLY A 667 2.95 38.91 1.21
N LEU A 668 2.80 37.99 2.16
CA LEU A 668 1.52 37.73 2.82
C LEU A 668 1.08 38.95 3.65
N SER A 669 -0.19 39.32 3.52
CA SER A 669 -0.78 40.45 4.25
C SER A 669 -1.11 40.04 5.68
N VAL A 670 -0.49 40.69 6.67
CA VAL A 670 -0.74 40.44 8.10
C VAL A 670 -2.15 40.81 8.56
N VAL A 671 -2.89 41.60 7.77
CA VAL A 671 -4.28 42.00 8.07
C VAL A 671 -5.30 41.06 7.42
N ASP A 672 -4.85 40.10 6.62
CA ASP A 672 -5.72 39.05 6.06
C ASP A 672 -6.19 38.12 7.20
N PRO A 673 -7.49 37.86 7.36
CA PRO A 673 -7.99 36.95 8.40
C PRO A 673 -7.44 35.53 8.29
N ASP A 674 -7.05 35.07 7.10
CA ASP A 674 -6.45 33.76 6.86
C ASP A 674 -4.91 33.79 6.88
N PHE A 675 -4.28 34.91 7.26
CA PHE A 675 -2.81 35.08 7.28
C PHE A 675 -2.07 33.91 7.95
N GLU A 676 -2.53 33.48 9.12
CA GLU A 676 -1.90 32.37 9.86
C GLU A 676 -2.10 31.01 9.17
N HIS A 677 -3.22 30.83 8.46
CA HIS A 677 -3.47 29.64 7.65
C HIS A 677 -2.57 29.62 6.40
N HIS A 678 -2.44 30.75 5.69
CA HIS A 678 -1.54 30.88 4.55
C HIS A 678 -0.08 30.57 4.92
N ARG A 679 0.37 31.03 6.09
CA ARG A 679 1.71 30.70 6.62
C ARG A 679 1.85 29.21 6.95
N LEU A 680 0.79 28.59 7.48
CA LEU A 680 0.77 27.15 7.73
C LEU A 680 0.81 26.34 6.42
N GLU A 681 0.11 26.77 5.37
CA GLU A 681 0.16 26.12 4.05
C GLU A 681 1.56 26.16 3.45
N ALA A 682 2.29 27.28 3.59
CA ALA A 682 3.70 27.35 3.22
C ALA A 682 4.58 26.42 4.06
N LEU A 683 4.34 26.32 5.38
CA LEU A 683 5.06 25.41 6.25
C LEU A 683 4.83 23.94 5.85
N TRP A 684 3.60 23.60 5.49
CA TRP A 684 3.24 22.28 4.99
C TRP A 684 3.83 21.98 3.62
N LEU A 685 3.89 22.95 2.70
CA LEU A 685 4.59 22.79 1.42
C LEU A 685 6.08 22.49 1.62
N HIS A 686 6.75 23.17 2.56
CA HIS A 686 8.11 22.79 2.97
C HIS A 686 8.19 21.34 3.46
N GLY A 687 7.12 20.84 4.10
CA GLY A 687 6.96 19.44 4.50
C GLY A 687 6.88 18.49 3.31
N THR A 688 6.02 18.81 2.34
CA THR A 688 5.85 18.06 1.09
C THR A 688 7.15 18.02 0.26
N LEU A 689 7.93 19.11 0.27
CA LEU A 689 9.23 19.21 -0.41
C LEU A 689 10.41 18.62 0.40
N ASP A 690 10.14 18.05 1.59
CA ASP A 690 11.14 17.62 2.59
C ASP A 690 12.30 18.63 2.80
N THR A 691 11.98 19.92 2.79
CA THR A 691 12.96 21.00 2.92
C THR A 691 12.61 21.87 4.14
N PRO A 692 13.16 21.58 5.34
CA PRO A 692 12.85 22.32 6.55
C PRO A 692 13.11 23.82 6.43
N ASN A 693 12.17 24.62 6.96
CA ASN A 693 12.33 26.06 7.11
C ASN A 693 12.16 26.43 8.58
N GLU A 694 13.27 26.47 9.32
CA GLU A 694 13.27 26.72 10.76
C GLU A 694 12.72 28.11 11.11
N THR A 695 13.03 29.13 10.31
CA THR A 695 12.53 30.49 10.53
C THR A 695 11.00 30.53 10.44
N LEU A 696 10.42 29.96 9.38
CA LEU A 696 8.98 29.89 9.23
C LEU A 696 8.34 29.02 10.33
N LEU A 697 8.92 27.86 10.64
CA LEU A 697 8.46 26.98 11.72
C LEU A 697 8.35 27.73 13.05
N ARG A 698 9.42 28.40 13.47
CA ARG A 698 9.44 29.19 14.70
C ARG A 698 8.40 30.30 14.67
N ALA A 699 8.21 30.93 13.51
CA ALA A 699 7.22 31.97 13.38
C ALA A 699 5.79 31.41 13.50
N VAL A 700 5.48 30.21 12.97
CA VAL A 700 4.14 29.58 13.10
C VAL A 700 3.93 29.01 14.50
N LEU A 701 4.96 28.51 15.18
CA LEU A 701 4.91 28.14 16.61
C LEU A 701 4.56 29.32 17.53
N ASN A 702 4.71 30.57 17.06
CA ASN A 702 4.31 31.79 17.76
C ASN A 702 3.05 32.44 17.18
N SER A 703 2.30 31.73 16.33
CA SER A 703 1.05 32.19 15.74
C SER A 703 0.03 32.58 16.80
N SER A 704 -0.82 33.58 16.54
CA SER A 704 -2.01 33.86 17.35
C SER A 704 -3.06 32.75 17.24
N GLU A 705 -3.03 31.96 16.17
CA GLU A 705 -3.97 30.87 15.92
C GLU A 705 -3.45 29.54 16.53
N PRO A 706 -4.06 29.03 17.62
CA PRO A 706 -3.61 27.81 18.27
C PRO A 706 -3.65 26.58 17.35
N ARG A 707 -4.56 26.52 16.38
CA ARG A 707 -4.61 25.41 15.41
C ARG A 707 -3.37 25.38 14.51
N ALA A 708 -2.84 26.55 14.14
CA ALA A 708 -1.59 26.68 13.41
C ALA A 708 -0.40 26.27 14.29
N ARG A 709 -0.37 26.70 15.56
CA ARG A 709 0.67 26.28 16.51
C ARG A 709 0.71 24.77 16.69
N ALA A 710 -0.44 24.12 16.87
CA ALA A 710 -0.52 22.66 16.99
C ALA A 710 0.06 21.98 15.74
N SER A 711 -0.32 22.40 14.53
CA SER A 711 0.22 21.81 13.30
C SER A 711 1.71 22.11 13.10
N ALA A 712 2.23 23.24 13.59
CA ALA A 712 3.66 23.51 13.61
C ALA A 712 4.42 22.59 14.59
N VAL A 713 3.84 22.22 15.73
CA VAL A 713 4.44 21.21 16.64
C VAL A 713 4.55 19.85 15.95
N ARG A 714 3.56 19.47 15.13
CA ARG A 714 3.65 18.27 14.28
C ARG A 714 4.79 18.36 13.26
N MET A 715 4.94 19.51 12.61
CA MET A 715 6.05 19.74 11.68
C MET A 715 7.41 19.70 12.38
N LEU A 716 7.50 20.23 13.61
CA LEU A 716 8.70 20.13 14.44
C LEU A 716 9.10 18.67 14.68
N PHE A 717 8.14 17.75 14.87
CA PHE A 717 8.46 16.32 14.96
C PHE A 717 9.21 15.83 13.72
N HIS A 718 8.73 16.11 12.51
CA HIS A 718 9.37 15.65 11.29
C HIS A 718 10.75 16.31 11.03
N TRP A 719 11.00 17.47 11.61
CA TRP A 719 12.23 18.25 11.39
C TRP A 719 13.15 18.34 12.60
N ARG A 720 12.84 17.66 13.71
CA ARG A 720 13.54 17.77 15.00
C ARG A 720 15.06 17.63 14.91
N ASP A 721 15.55 16.76 14.02
CA ASP A 721 16.99 16.52 13.83
C ASP A 721 17.68 17.59 12.94
N ARG A 722 16.90 18.49 12.36
CA ARG A 722 17.30 19.57 11.43
C ARG A 722 16.92 20.97 11.95
N VAL A 723 16.47 21.08 13.20
CA VAL A 723 16.05 22.33 13.85
C VAL A 723 16.88 22.55 15.10
N GLY A 724 17.33 23.79 15.34
CA GLY A 724 18.06 24.14 16.56
C GLY A 724 17.21 24.00 17.83
N LYS A 725 17.73 23.34 18.87
CA LYS A 725 17.11 23.27 20.22
C LYS A 725 15.62 22.85 20.20
N PRO A 726 15.26 21.71 19.57
CA PRO A 726 13.86 21.31 19.41
C PRO A 726 13.14 21.08 20.75
N PHE A 727 13.86 20.61 21.78
CA PHE A 727 13.29 20.41 23.12
C PHE A 727 12.86 21.70 23.83
N GLU A 728 13.51 22.84 23.56
CA GLU A 728 13.05 24.14 24.08
C GLU A 728 11.70 24.54 23.44
N LEU A 729 11.51 24.19 22.16
CA LEU A 729 10.26 24.45 21.44
C LEU A 729 9.13 23.53 21.91
N TYR A 730 9.42 22.25 22.12
CA TYR A 730 8.45 21.32 22.71
C TYR A 730 8.05 21.76 24.13
N ALA A 731 9.01 22.18 24.95
CA ALA A 731 8.76 22.66 26.30
C ALA A 731 7.78 23.83 26.32
N LYS A 732 7.96 24.80 25.42
CA LYS A 732 7.01 25.89 25.25
C LYS A 732 5.62 25.40 24.83
N ALA A 733 5.56 24.46 23.88
CA ALA A 733 4.28 23.94 23.38
C ALA A 733 3.50 23.10 24.41
N THR A 734 4.19 22.37 25.28
CA THR A 734 3.55 21.64 26.41
C THR A 734 2.94 22.56 27.45
N GLU A 735 3.38 23.82 27.53
CA GLU A 735 2.85 24.84 28.44
C GLU A 735 1.96 25.88 27.73
N ASP A 736 1.59 25.62 26.47
CA ASP A 736 0.72 26.52 25.70
C ASP A 736 -0.64 26.70 26.37
N GLU A 737 -1.22 27.90 26.28
CA GLU A 737 -2.54 28.18 26.85
C GLU A 737 -3.64 27.28 26.26
N ASN A 738 -3.51 26.91 24.99
CA ASN A 738 -4.49 26.11 24.28
C ASN A 738 -4.21 24.61 24.48
N PRO A 739 -5.18 23.84 25.01
CA PRO A 739 -5.00 22.43 25.32
C PRO A 739 -4.70 21.55 24.09
N ARG A 740 -5.11 21.96 22.88
CA ARG A 740 -4.81 21.21 21.64
C ARG A 740 -3.33 21.28 21.26
N VAL A 741 -2.67 22.42 21.52
CA VAL A 741 -1.22 22.56 21.30
C VAL A 741 -0.47 21.66 22.29
N ARG A 742 -0.91 21.64 23.56
CA ARG A 742 -0.37 20.72 24.58
C ARG A 742 -0.53 19.25 24.17
N LEU A 743 -1.70 18.86 23.64
CA LEU A 743 -1.96 17.51 23.15
C LEU A 743 -0.99 17.09 22.04
N GLU A 744 -0.79 17.95 21.04
CA GLU A 744 0.17 17.66 19.96
C GLU A 744 1.61 17.57 20.51
N ALA A 745 2.00 18.45 21.43
CA ALA A 745 3.33 18.44 22.05
C ALA A 745 3.59 17.14 22.82
N VAL A 746 2.63 16.68 23.62
CA VAL A 746 2.73 15.41 24.36
C VAL A 746 2.89 14.23 23.39
N ASN A 747 2.07 14.18 22.33
CA ASN A 747 2.15 13.11 21.33
C ASN A 747 3.49 13.09 20.58
N THR A 748 3.99 14.25 20.15
CA THR A 748 5.27 14.36 19.43
C THR A 748 6.48 14.04 20.31
N LEU A 749 6.43 14.39 21.60
CA LEU A 749 7.46 14.00 22.59
C LEU A 749 7.48 12.49 22.83
N ARG A 750 6.31 11.85 22.94
CA ARG A 750 6.20 10.38 23.03
C ARG A 750 6.90 9.70 21.86
N GLU A 751 6.63 10.16 20.65
CA GLU A 751 7.23 9.59 19.45
C GLU A 751 8.72 9.90 19.30
N THR A 752 9.18 11.02 19.86
CA THR A 752 10.60 11.40 19.85
C THR A 752 11.45 10.45 20.71
N GLY A 753 10.93 10.03 21.86
CA GLY A 753 11.52 8.96 22.70
C GLY A 753 12.87 9.33 23.33
N SER A 754 12.86 9.79 24.58
CA SER A 754 14.06 9.99 25.40
C SER A 754 13.68 10.44 26.82
N LEU A 755 14.64 10.43 27.75
CA LEU A 755 14.44 11.00 29.09
C LEU A 755 14.04 12.50 29.07
N PRO A 756 14.71 13.40 28.30
CA PRO A 756 14.24 14.78 28.16
C PRO A 756 12.82 14.87 27.62
N ALA A 757 12.45 14.01 26.66
CA ALA A 757 11.09 14.00 26.12
C ALA A 757 10.04 13.64 27.18
N ALA A 758 10.33 12.62 28.00
CA ALA A 758 9.47 12.21 29.11
C ALA A 758 9.29 13.34 30.15
N ASN A 759 10.39 14.02 30.53
CA ASN A 759 10.35 15.11 31.49
C ASN A 759 9.50 16.28 30.97
N ILE A 760 9.70 16.68 29.72
CA ILE A 760 8.96 17.80 29.13
C ILE A 760 7.48 17.45 28.94
N ALA A 761 7.16 16.23 28.49
CA ALA A 761 5.77 15.83 28.25
C ALA A 761 4.91 15.91 29.52
N MET A 762 5.47 15.59 30.68
CA MET A 762 4.73 15.63 31.95
C MET A 762 4.41 17.06 32.43
N ARG A 763 5.00 18.11 31.84
CA ARG A 763 4.61 19.51 32.14
C ARG A 763 3.15 19.81 31.81
N ALA A 764 2.57 19.06 30.88
CA ALA A 764 1.15 19.16 30.56
C ALA A 764 0.24 18.93 31.79
N LEU A 765 0.70 18.19 32.82
CA LEU A 765 -0.03 17.96 34.08
C LEU A 765 -0.12 19.21 34.97
N ARG A 766 0.66 20.26 34.69
CA ARG A 766 0.59 21.56 35.40
C ARG A 766 -0.63 22.39 34.99
N HIS A 767 -1.35 21.95 33.96
CA HIS A 767 -2.52 22.63 33.40
C HIS A 767 -3.77 21.75 33.56
N ASP A 768 -4.95 22.38 33.45
CA ASP A 768 -6.21 21.64 33.39
C ASP A 768 -6.21 20.65 32.22
N GLY A 769 -6.57 19.41 32.54
CA GLY A 769 -6.67 18.31 31.60
C GLY A 769 -8.10 18.06 31.10
N ASP A 770 -8.19 17.27 30.04
CA ASP A 770 -9.42 16.68 29.54
C ASP A 770 -9.17 15.21 29.16
N SER A 771 -10.19 14.49 28.69
CA SER A 771 -10.08 13.05 28.39
C SER A 771 -9.00 12.70 27.36
N TRP A 772 -8.75 13.56 26.37
CA TRP A 772 -7.76 13.28 25.33
C TRP A 772 -6.35 13.62 25.80
N LEU A 773 -6.17 14.76 26.49
CA LEU A 773 -4.88 15.14 27.04
C LEU A 773 -4.44 14.21 28.18
N ASP A 774 -5.35 13.78 29.06
CA ASP A 774 -5.09 12.75 30.08
C ASP A 774 -4.64 11.44 29.42
N TYR A 775 -5.38 10.98 28.41
CA TYR A 775 -5.03 9.76 27.68
C TYR A 775 -3.64 9.86 27.05
N ALA A 776 -3.34 10.95 26.35
CA ALA A 776 -2.05 11.14 25.69
C ALA A 776 -0.90 11.21 26.71
N THR A 777 -1.10 11.89 27.83
CA THR A 777 -0.09 12.03 28.89
C THR A 777 0.18 10.69 29.58
N TRP A 778 -0.89 9.96 29.94
CA TRP A 778 -0.79 8.60 30.46
C TRP A 778 -0.06 7.65 29.51
N LEU A 779 -0.42 7.68 28.22
CA LEU A 779 0.21 6.82 27.22
C LEU A 779 1.69 7.17 27.07
N THR A 780 2.03 8.46 27.10
CA THR A 780 3.41 8.95 27.02
C THR A 780 4.25 8.48 28.20
N ALA A 781 3.74 8.61 29.44
CA ALA A 781 4.40 8.08 30.62
C ALA A 781 4.61 6.56 30.52
N ARG A 782 3.64 5.83 29.96
CA ARG A 782 3.74 4.37 29.79
C ARG A 782 4.77 3.95 28.74
N GLU A 783 4.76 4.57 27.55
CA GLU A 783 5.64 4.18 26.44
C GLU A 783 7.09 4.62 26.68
N LEU A 784 7.31 5.74 27.36
CA LEU A 784 8.66 6.22 27.72
C LEU A 784 9.16 5.66 29.06
N ARG A 785 8.49 4.64 29.62
CA ARG A 785 8.87 4.04 30.91
C ARG A 785 10.32 3.59 30.94
N ASP A 786 10.80 3.01 29.86
CA ASP A 786 12.16 2.48 29.82
C ASP A 786 13.23 3.60 29.73
N ASP A 787 12.82 4.85 29.46
CA ASP A 787 13.67 6.04 29.54
C ASP A 787 13.67 6.66 30.96
N TRP A 788 12.51 6.87 31.58
CA TRP A 788 12.42 7.59 32.86
C TRP A 788 12.49 6.71 34.11
N LEU A 789 12.01 5.46 34.06
CA LEU A 789 11.99 4.60 35.26
C LEU A 789 13.39 4.22 35.75
N PRO A 790 14.38 3.90 34.88
CA PRO A 790 15.75 3.68 35.32
C PRO A 790 16.36 4.93 35.97
N ALA A 791 16.14 6.11 35.39
CA ALA A 791 16.62 7.38 35.92
C ALA A 791 16.06 7.61 37.34
N LEU A 792 14.74 7.49 37.51
CA LEU A 792 14.08 7.59 38.82
C LEU A 792 14.64 6.59 39.84
N ARG A 793 14.80 5.31 39.45
CA ARG A 793 15.35 4.26 40.32
C ARG A 793 16.80 4.51 40.73
N SER A 794 17.57 5.20 39.89
CA SER A 794 18.95 5.59 40.16
C SER A 794 19.10 6.89 40.97
N GLY A 795 17.98 7.49 41.38
CA GLY A 795 17.97 8.77 42.11
C GLY A 795 18.24 9.99 41.21
N GLN A 796 18.23 9.83 39.88
CA GLN A 796 18.26 10.97 38.97
C GLN A 796 16.88 11.66 38.98
N PRO A 797 16.82 13.01 38.97
CA PRO A 797 15.58 13.73 38.83
C PRO A 797 14.85 13.36 37.53
N VAL A 798 13.56 13.08 37.65
CA VAL A 798 12.64 12.91 36.52
C VAL A 798 11.49 13.90 36.68
N PHE A 799 10.81 14.23 35.58
CA PHE A 799 9.69 15.15 35.54
C PHE A 799 10.03 16.51 36.17
N ASP A 800 11.22 17.04 35.85
CA ASP A 800 11.77 18.27 36.42
C ASP A 800 11.90 18.28 37.95
N GLY A 801 11.90 17.11 38.59
CA GLY A 801 11.92 16.97 40.06
C GLY A 801 10.53 16.95 40.70
N GLU A 802 9.47 17.06 39.92
CA GLU A 802 8.07 16.99 40.37
C GLU A 802 7.59 15.53 40.39
N THR A 803 8.09 14.74 41.34
CA THR A 803 7.67 13.34 41.55
C THR A 803 6.58 13.21 42.61
N GLY A 804 5.84 14.30 42.89
CA GLY A 804 4.74 14.32 43.86
C GLY A 804 3.54 13.48 43.42
N PRO A 805 2.69 13.04 44.37
CA PRO A 805 1.54 12.19 44.10
C PRO A 805 0.46 12.84 43.23
#